data_AF-A0A7K8KCR1-F1
#
_entry.id   AF-A0A7K8KCR1-F1
#
_cell.length_a   1.000
_cell.length_b   1.000
_cell.length_c   1.000
_cell.angle_alpha   90.00
_cell.angle_beta   90.00
_cell.angle_gamma   90.00
#
_symmetry.space_group_name_H-M   'P 1'
#
loop_
_entity.id
_entity.type
_entity.pdbx_description
1 polymer ?
#
loop_
_entity_poly.entity_id
_entity_poly.type
_entity_poly.pdbx_seq_one_letter_code
_entity_poly.pdbx_strand_id
1 'polypeptide(L)'
;LHQTVEHGFPHQPSALGYSPFLRLMAIGTRSGAVKLYGAPGVEFMGLHEENNTVMQIHFIPGQCQLVTLLDDNSLHLWSLKQHGGASELREEHRFTLKGPPGSPPSATQITAVLPHSSREVLYLGTESGNIFVVELPSLRVLEDRTITSEAVLQRVPEDYCNRRSCELVEALREHPKNPDHILIGYSRGLIVLWDLHNSRVTHHFLGSQQLENLYWQRDGSKFISCHYDGSYTQWPVSSDNRQPEPLENVVPYGPFPCKAISKIYWQTTKNGLPYIIFQGGMPRASYGDRHSISVVHGSQQTAFDFTSRVIDFFIIFSSEPTAEFDDPSAMVVLAEEELVVIDLKTSGWPAVHPPYLASLHCSAITCSHHVSNIPLKLWERIISAGSKQNIHYSSMPWPIDGGTNIAPDPPQRDLLLTGHEDGTVRFWDASGVCLHLLYKLSTVRVFLTDADPNDNMNTVGEDEWPPLRKVGTFDPYSDDPRLGIQKIYLCKYSGYLAVAGTAGQVLVMELNDEDAEHIVDHAEADLLQDQEGYRWKGHEKLKTRDGPVQFEAGFQPFVLVQCQPPAVVTSLALHSEWKLVAFGTSHGFGLFDHQQKRLVFVKCTLHPSDQLALEGPLSRVKSLKKSLRQSFRRIRRSRVSSRKRRGGSGNASEVQEANAKFDQDTLQEMELAPVQRKIEARSAEDSFTGFVRTLYFADTFLRDSSRHCPSLWAGTNGGTVYAFCLRVPPAERRMDEPVRAEQAKEIQLMHRAPVVGILVLDGRSTPLPEPLEVAHDLSKSPDMQGSHQLLVVSEEQLKVFTLPKVSSKLKLKLTALEGCRVRKVTVANFGSCKTDEYSENDLAVLTNLGDVQIISLPFLKLQIRYPCIRKEDVSGIASCVFTKYGQGFYLISPSEFERFSLSTKWLVEPRCVVDMPEVTSNNHVHNKSGMENAARKS
;
A
#
# COMPACT_ATOMS: atom_id res chain seq x y z
N LEU A 1 10.98 9.83 17.91
CA LEU A 1 10.50 9.15 16.70
C LEU A 1 9.06 9.56 16.52
N HIS A 2 8.72 10.06 15.35
CA HIS A 2 7.33 10.37 14.97
C HIS A 2 6.95 9.44 13.83
N GLN A 3 5.87 8.69 13.99
CA GLN A 3 5.14 8.09 12.87
C GLN A 3 4.33 9.22 12.24
N THR A 4 4.47 9.41 10.94
CA THR A 4 4.10 10.66 10.28
C THR A 4 2.91 10.51 9.36
N VAL A 5 2.97 9.55 8.44
CA VAL A 5 1.92 9.34 7.44
C VAL A 5 2.00 7.91 6.88
N GLU A 6 0.85 7.38 6.48
CA GLU A 6 0.72 6.09 5.81
C GLU A 6 0.61 6.29 4.29
N HIS A 7 1.34 5.49 3.51
CA HIS A 7 1.38 5.59 2.06
C HIS A 7 0.97 4.26 1.41
N GLY A 8 -0.01 4.29 0.52
CA GLY A 8 -0.48 3.13 -0.23
C GLY A 8 -1.98 2.91 -0.04
N PHE A 9 -2.42 1.68 -0.28
CA PHE A 9 -3.83 1.32 -0.22
C PHE A 9 -4.18 0.67 1.14
N PRO A 10 -5.24 1.12 1.84
CA PRO A 10 -5.58 0.62 3.17
C PRO A 10 -5.94 -0.86 3.14
N HIS A 11 -5.41 -1.63 4.10
CA HIS A 11 -5.69 -3.06 4.16
C HIS A 11 -7.15 -3.38 4.51
N GLN A 12 -7.75 -4.30 3.73
CA GLN A 12 -9.13 -4.78 3.94
C GLN A 12 -10.16 -3.65 4.06
N PRO A 13 -10.35 -2.85 2.99
CA PRO A 13 -11.45 -1.90 2.94
C PRO A 13 -12.79 -2.64 3.07
N SER A 14 -13.76 -1.99 3.70
CA SER A 14 -15.07 -2.56 3.99
C SER A 14 -16.23 -1.63 3.68
N ALA A 15 -15.99 -0.31 3.59
CA ALA A 15 -17.01 0.68 3.23
C ALA A 15 -16.42 1.82 2.41
N LEU A 16 -17.26 2.45 1.60
CA LEU A 16 -16.93 3.64 0.81
C LEU A 16 -18.02 4.71 1.04
N GLY A 17 -17.59 5.97 1.13
CA GLY A 17 -18.48 7.12 1.16
C GLY A 17 -17.92 8.24 0.30
N TYR A 18 -18.79 9.10 -0.23
CA TYR A 18 -18.39 10.27 -1.01
C TYR A 18 -19.31 11.45 -0.73
N SER A 19 -18.72 12.64 -0.60
CA SER A 19 -19.43 13.91 -0.51
C SER A 19 -19.28 14.67 -1.82
N PRO A 20 -20.33 14.77 -2.65
CA PRO A 20 -20.30 15.62 -3.86
C PRO A 20 -20.09 17.10 -3.54
N PHE A 21 -20.52 17.55 -2.36
CA PHE A 21 -20.41 18.93 -1.91
C PHE A 21 -18.97 19.30 -1.51
N LEU A 22 -18.31 18.44 -0.73
CA LEU A 22 -16.93 18.67 -0.30
C LEU A 22 -15.90 18.13 -1.32
N ARG A 23 -16.35 17.30 -2.27
CA ARG A 23 -15.51 16.51 -3.18
C ARG A 23 -14.47 15.66 -2.43
N LEU A 24 -14.89 15.13 -1.27
CA LEU A 24 -14.09 14.25 -0.42
C LEU A 24 -14.62 12.80 -0.49
N MET A 25 -13.70 11.86 -0.52
CA MET A 25 -13.96 10.42 -0.42
C MET A 25 -13.59 9.91 0.97
N ALA A 26 -14.32 8.92 1.48
CA ALA A 26 -14.02 8.24 2.72
C ALA A 26 -13.96 6.73 2.51
N ILE A 27 -12.97 6.07 3.10
CA ILE A 27 -12.78 4.61 3.09
C ILE A 27 -12.81 4.12 4.54
N GLY A 28 -13.64 3.12 4.80
CA GLY A 28 -13.69 2.39 6.07
C GLY A 28 -12.96 1.05 5.94
N THR A 29 -12.34 0.58 7.01
CA THR A 29 -11.65 -0.72 7.05
C THR A 29 -12.26 -1.68 8.07
N ARG A 30 -11.91 -2.97 7.94
CA ARG A 30 -12.26 -4.00 8.93
C ARG A 30 -11.63 -3.79 10.31
N SER A 31 -10.60 -2.96 10.41
CA SER A 31 -9.95 -2.63 11.68
C SER A 31 -10.58 -1.45 12.40
N GLY A 32 -11.67 -0.88 11.87
CA GLY A 32 -12.32 0.30 12.44
C GLY A 32 -11.66 1.63 12.05
N ALA A 33 -10.78 1.65 11.05
CA ALA A 33 -10.20 2.91 10.57
C ALA A 33 -11.12 3.60 9.56
N VAL A 34 -11.19 4.93 9.62
CA VAL A 34 -11.88 5.80 8.67
C VAL A 34 -10.85 6.75 8.09
N LYS A 35 -10.59 6.63 6.79
CA LYS A 35 -9.63 7.47 6.07
C LYS A 35 -10.36 8.36 5.06
N LEU A 36 -10.17 9.67 5.13
CA LEU A 36 -10.74 10.65 4.21
C LEU A 36 -9.67 11.16 3.24
N TYR A 37 -10.05 11.37 1.98
CA TYR A 37 -9.16 11.80 0.90
C TYR A 37 -9.80 12.89 0.04
N GLY A 38 -9.03 13.92 -0.27
CA GLY A 38 -9.40 15.06 -1.11
C GLY A 38 -8.32 15.36 -2.16
N ALA A 39 -8.00 16.62 -2.40
CA ALA A 39 -6.85 16.99 -3.23
C ALA A 39 -5.54 16.36 -2.71
N PRO A 40 -4.52 16.15 -3.54
CA PRO A 40 -3.22 15.65 -3.07
C PRO A 40 -2.68 16.44 -1.88
N GLY A 41 -2.40 15.75 -0.76
CA GLY A 41 -2.00 16.33 0.53
C GLY A 41 -3.16 16.59 1.51
N VAL A 42 -4.41 16.43 1.06
CA VAL A 42 -5.62 16.51 1.89
C VAL A 42 -6.07 15.10 2.26
N GLU A 43 -5.65 14.65 3.44
CA GLU A 43 -6.08 13.37 4.00
C GLU A 43 -6.27 13.46 5.51
N PHE A 44 -7.21 12.66 6.02
CA PHE A 44 -7.49 12.55 7.44
C PHE A 44 -7.66 11.09 7.81
N MET A 45 -7.26 10.72 9.03
CA MET A 45 -7.44 9.38 9.56
C MET A 45 -8.05 9.45 10.96
N GLY A 46 -9.10 8.66 11.17
CA GLY A 46 -9.70 8.40 12.46
C GLY A 46 -9.75 6.90 12.73
N LEU A 47 -9.69 6.51 14.00
CA LEU A 47 -9.88 5.13 14.43
C LEU A 47 -11.02 5.12 15.45
N HIS A 48 -12.00 4.24 15.26
CA HIS A 48 -13.02 4.02 16.28
C HIS A 48 -12.39 3.43 17.55
N GLU A 49 -12.98 3.70 18.72
CA GLU A 49 -12.52 3.10 19.98
C GLU A 49 -12.57 1.57 19.96
N GLU A 50 -13.57 1.01 19.27
CA GLU A 50 -13.73 -0.42 19.05
C GLU A 50 -13.21 -0.79 17.66
N ASN A 51 -12.32 -1.79 17.59
CA ASN A 51 -11.72 -2.26 16.33
C ASN A 51 -12.68 -3.16 15.54
N ASN A 52 -13.89 -2.66 15.29
CA ASN A 52 -14.99 -3.32 14.61
C ASN A 52 -15.04 -2.93 13.13
N THR A 53 -15.70 -3.73 12.29
CA THR A 53 -15.72 -3.48 10.83
C THR A 53 -16.60 -2.28 10.51
N VAL A 54 -16.09 -1.31 9.74
CA VAL A 54 -16.93 -0.22 9.21
C VAL A 54 -17.78 -0.76 8.05
N MET A 55 -19.11 -0.73 8.20
CA MET A 55 -20.06 -1.28 7.23
C MET A 55 -20.61 -0.24 6.25
N GLN A 56 -20.87 0.99 6.72
CA GLN A 56 -21.39 2.08 5.89
C GLN A 56 -20.79 3.42 6.31
N ILE A 57 -20.63 4.34 5.34
CA ILE A 57 -20.17 5.71 5.57
C ILE A 57 -21.09 6.66 4.80
N HIS A 58 -21.70 7.60 5.52
CA HIS A 58 -22.65 8.56 4.95
C HIS A 58 -22.25 9.98 5.33
N PHE A 59 -21.95 10.82 4.34
CA PHE A 59 -21.73 12.24 4.58
C PHE A 59 -23.06 12.97 4.81
N ILE A 60 -23.09 13.90 5.75
CA ILE A 60 -24.26 14.75 5.97
C ILE A 60 -24.28 15.83 4.87
N PRO A 61 -25.37 15.96 4.09
CA PRO A 61 -25.41 16.89 2.97
C PRO A 61 -25.12 18.33 3.37
N GLY A 62 -24.13 18.94 2.73
CA GLY A 62 -23.79 20.35 2.97
C GLY A 62 -23.20 20.63 4.35
N GLN A 63 -22.59 19.64 5.01
CA GLN A 63 -21.86 19.82 6.27
C GLN A 63 -20.50 19.11 6.22
N CYS A 64 -19.57 19.55 7.06
CA CYS A 64 -18.28 18.88 7.30
C CYS A 64 -18.41 17.75 8.34
N GLN A 65 -19.49 16.98 8.26
CA GLN A 65 -19.80 15.88 9.17
C GLN A 65 -20.15 14.62 8.38
N LEU A 66 -19.86 13.46 8.97
CA LEU A 66 -20.18 12.16 8.41
C LEU A 66 -20.56 11.19 9.52
N VAL A 67 -21.36 10.19 9.14
CA VAL A 67 -21.85 9.14 10.02
C VAL A 67 -21.31 7.81 9.54
N THR A 68 -20.75 7.03 10.44
CA THR A 68 -20.32 5.66 10.17
C THR A 68 -21.21 4.67 10.92
N LEU A 69 -21.46 3.51 10.31
CA LEU A 69 -22.13 2.37 10.91
C LEU A 69 -21.15 1.20 10.98
N LEU A 70 -21.01 0.58 12.16
CA LEU A 70 -20.14 -0.58 12.38
C LEU A 70 -20.93 -1.90 12.38
N ASP A 71 -20.24 -3.03 12.29
CA ASP A 71 -20.83 -4.39 12.29
C ASP A 71 -21.50 -4.79 13.61
N ASP A 72 -21.20 -4.09 14.70
CA ASP A 72 -21.84 -4.20 16.01
C ASP A 72 -23.15 -3.39 16.14
N ASN A 73 -23.64 -2.79 15.03
CA ASN A 73 -24.83 -1.96 14.95
C ASN A 73 -24.72 -0.59 15.67
N SER A 74 -23.50 -0.09 15.89
CA SER A 74 -23.25 1.25 16.43
C SER A 74 -23.06 2.31 15.33
N LEU A 75 -23.63 3.48 15.58
CA LEU A 75 -23.51 4.69 14.77
C LEU A 75 -22.55 5.68 15.43
N HIS A 76 -21.65 6.26 14.64
CA HIS A 76 -20.69 7.24 15.11
C HIS A 76 -20.76 8.50 14.25
N LEU A 77 -20.89 9.65 14.89
CA LEU A 77 -20.86 10.96 14.25
C LEU A 77 -19.45 11.53 14.30
N TRP A 78 -18.89 11.81 13.13
CA TRP A 78 -17.57 12.40 12.95
C TRP A 78 -17.70 13.82 12.43
N SER A 79 -16.79 14.70 12.84
CA SER A 79 -16.72 16.07 12.35
C SER A 79 -15.30 16.48 11.98
N LEU A 80 -15.18 17.25 10.90
CA LEU A 80 -13.94 17.95 10.53
C LEU A 80 -13.98 19.34 11.16
N LYS A 81 -13.18 19.54 12.21
CA LYS A 81 -13.08 20.83 12.92
C LYS A 81 -11.73 21.46 12.67
N GLN A 82 -11.71 22.77 12.54
CA GLN A 82 -10.47 23.52 12.42
C GLN A 82 -9.83 23.75 13.79
N HIS A 83 -8.58 23.34 13.95
CA HIS A 83 -7.76 23.57 15.11
C HIS A 83 -6.38 24.07 14.67
N GLY A 84 -5.92 25.21 15.22
CA GLY A 84 -4.60 25.75 14.87
C GLY A 84 -4.40 26.11 13.39
N GLY A 85 -5.48 26.41 12.66
CA GLY A 85 -5.45 26.73 11.22
C GLY A 85 -5.33 25.51 10.30
N ALA A 86 -5.46 24.29 10.82
CA ALA A 86 -5.60 23.05 10.04
C ALA A 86 -6.91 22.34 10.42
N SER A 87 -7.46 21.54 9.53
CA SER A 87 -8.62 20.69 9.83
C SER A 87 -8.16 19.38 10.49
N GLU A 88 -8.95 18.87 11.43
CA GLU A 88 -8.74 17.59 12.10
C GLU A 88 -10.05 16.82 12.14
N LEU A 89 -9.97 15.51 11.92
CA LEU A 89 -11.11 14.59 12.03
C LEU A 89 -11.27 14.13 13.48
N ARG A 90 -12.45 14.33 14.07
CA ARG A 90 -12.76 13.91 15.44
C ARG A 90 -14.10 13.20 15.53
N GLU A 91 -14.15 12.16 16.35
CA GLU A 91 -15.39 11.49 16.74
C GLU A 91 -16.09 12.33 17.82
N GLU A 92 -17.37 12.64 17.61
CA GLU A 92 -18.15 13.51 18.51
C GLU A 92 -19.11 12.71 19.39
N HIS A 93 -19.89 11.82 18.77
CA HIS A 93 -20.95 11.08 19.44
C HIS A 93 -21.03 9.63 18.94
N ARG A 94 -21.40 8.74 19.86
CA ARG A 94 -21.66 7.33 19.60
C ARG A 94 -23.07 6.98 20.06
N PHE A 95 -23.77 6.20 19.26
CA PHE A 95 -25.12 5.75 19.52
C PHE A 95 -25.32 4.31 19.06
N THR A 96 -26.08 3.52 19.80
CA THR A 96 -26.46 2.15 19.40
C THR A 96 -27.96 2.06 19.42
N LEU A 97 -28.57 1.67 18.30
CA LEU A 97 -30.00 1.46 18.24
C LEU A 97 -30.36 0.20 19.04
N LYS A 98 -31.20 0.37 20.07
CA LYS A 98 -31.69 -0.71 20.91
C LYS A 98 -33.21 -0.74 20.85
N GLY A 99 -33.76 -1.92 20.60
CA GLY A 99 -35.21 -2.10 20.62
C GLY A 99 -35.76 -2.15 22.04
N PRO A 100 -37.09 -2.24 22.19
CA PRO A 100 -37.73 -2.44 23.49
C PRO A 100 -37.14 -3.64 24.24
N PRO A 101 -37.08 -3.61 25.58
CA PRO A 101 -36.57 -4.74 26.37
C PRO A 101 -37.25 -6.06 25.98
N GLY A 102 -36.46 -7.05 25.55
CA GLY A 102 -36.96 -8.37 25.12
C GLY A 102 -37.10 -8.55 23.61
N SER A 103 -36.91 -7.51 22.80
CA SER A 103 -36.79 -7.63 21.34
C SER A 103 -35.49 -8.37 20.95
N PRO A 104 -35.52 -9.23 19.92
CA PRO A 104 -34.31 -9.88 19.43
C PRO A 104 -33.38 -8.84 18.79
N PRO A 105 -32.05 -8.96 18.95
CA PRO A 105 -31.10 -8.00 18.40
C PRO A 105 -31.20 -7.86 16.88
N SER A 106 -31.60 -8.93 16.18
CA SER A 106 -31.85 -8.90 14.73
C SER A 106 -32.95 -7.91 14.34
N ALA A 107 -33.97 -7.69 15.17
CA ALA A 107 -35.06 -6.77 14.82
C ALA A 107 -34.60 -5.31 14.67
N THR A 108 -33.55 -4.91 15.40
CA THR A 108 -33.00 -3.55 15.35
C THR A 108 -31.69 -3.45 14.59
N GLN A 109 -31.30 -4.49 13.86
CA GLN A 109 -30.14 -4.45 12.98
C GLN A 109 -30.41 -3.44 11.86
N ILE A 110 -29.55 -2.42 11.78
CA ILE A 110 -29.65 -1.34 10.79
C ILE A 110 -29.15 -1.85 9.46
N THR A 111 -29.94 -1.63 8.41
CA THR A 111 -29.65 -2.09 7.04
C THR A 111 -29.49 -0.92 6.08
N ALA A 112 -30.27 0.14 6.27
CA ALA A 112 -30.20 1.35 5.46
C ALA A 112 -30.15 2.59 6.36
N VAL A 113 -29.22 3.49 6.07
CA VAL A 113 -29.11 4.81 6.72
C VAL A 113 -29.35 5.88 5.67
N LEU A 114 -30.25 6.82 5.98
CA LEU A 114 -30.56 7.96 5.12
C LEU A 114 -30.42 9.26 5.94
N PRO A 115 -29.33 10.02 5.71
CA PRO A 115 -29.23 11.40 6.19
C PRO A 115 -30.22 12.29 5.42
N HIS A 116 -31.11 12.95 6.14
CA HIS A 116 -32.12 13.81 5.54
C HIS A 116 -31.53 15.16 5.09
N SER A 117 -32.06 15.74 4.00
CA SER A 117 -31.60 17.03 3.46
C SER A 117 -31.77 18.21 4.42
N SER A 118 -32.64 18.10 5.44
CA SER A 118 -32.76 19.09 6.52
C SER A 118 -31.53 19.14 7.42
N ARG A 119 -30.68 18.09 7.42
CA ARG A 119 -29.45 17.95 8.23
C ARG A 119 -29.70 17.80 9.74
N GLU A 120 -30.95 17.59 10.13
CA GLU A 120 -31.36 17.48 11.54
C GLU A 120 -31.69 16.06 11.96
N VAL A 121 -31.94 15.15 11.00
CA VAL A 121 -32.37 13.79 11.30
C VAL A 121 -31.73 12.74 10.40
N LEU A 122 -31.56 11.53 10.94
CA LEU A 122 -31.22 10.31 10.24
C LEU A 122 -32.43 9.36 10.26
N TYR A 123 -32.76 8.78 9.12
CA TYR A 123 -33.71 7.68 9.02
C TYR A 123 -32.95 6.35 8.97
N LEU A 124 -33.29 5.42 9.86
CA LEU A 124 -32.63 4.13 10.03
C LEU A 124 -33.60 3.00 9.73
N GLY A 125 -33.46 2.39 8.56
CA GLY A 125 -34.18 1.17 8.18
C GLY A 125 -33.59 -0.04 8.87
N THR A 126 -34.45 -0.97 9.30
CA THR A 126 -34.03 -2.17 10.05
C THR A 126 -34.50 -3.47 9.40
N GLU A 127 -33.91 -4.59 9.80
CA GLU A 127 -34.35 -5.93 9.38
C GLU A 127 -35.81 -6.23 9.78
N SER A 128 -36.33 -5.60 10.84
CA SER A 128 -37.75 -5.75 11.22
C SER A 128 -38.74 -5.08 10.26
N GLY A 129 -38.26 -4.27 9.31
CA GLY A 129 -39.12 -3.47 8.43
C GLY A 129 -39.51 -2.10 8.99
N ASN A 130 -39.09 -1.79 10.23
CA ASN A 130 -39.34 -0.49 10.86
C ASN A 130 -38.25 0.52 10.50
N ILE A 131 -38.63 1.80 10.46
CA ILE A 131 -37.73 2.92 10.23
C ILE A 131 -37.73 3.82 11.46
N PHE A 132 -36.59 3.88 12.14
CA PHE A 132 -36.38 4.75 13.29
C PHE A 132 -35.84 6.11 12.83
N VAL A 133 -36.23 7.17 13.52
CA VAL A 133 -35.73 8.52 13.26
C VAL A 133 -34.82 8.93 14.41
N VAL A 134 -33.62 9.42 14.08
CA VAL A 134 -32.62 9.84 15.06
C VAL A 134 -32.25 11.30 14.83
N GLU A 135 -32.30 12.12 15.88
CA GLU A 135 -31.93 13.53 15.84
C GLU A 135 -30.41 13.73 15.77
N LEU A 136 -29.95 14.68 14.96
CA LEU A 136 -28.58 15.16 14.87
C LEU A 136 -28.46 16.54 15.56
N PRO A 137 -27.38 16.83 16.30
CA PRO A 137 -26.22 15.97 16.55
C PRO A 137 -26.37 15.03 17.76
N SER A 138 -27.46 15.16 18.53
CA SER A 138 -27.62 14.52 19.85
C SER A 138 -27.70 12.98 19.81
N LEU A 139 -27.95 12.41 18.63
CA LEU A 139 -28.21 10.99 18.37
C LEU A 139 -29.31 10.41 19.27
N ARG A 140 -30.40 11.16 19.46
CA ARG A 140 -31.58 10.72 20.21
C ARG A 140 -32.65 10.15 19.29
N VAL A 141 -33.24 9.01 19.67
CA VAL A 141 -34.35 8.41 18.93
C VAL A 141 -35.63 9.22 19.13
N LEU A 142 -36.26 9.61 18.03
CA LEU A 142 -37.57 10.27 17.98
C LEU A 142 -38.64 9.21 17.77
N GLU A 143 -39.09 8.59 18.87
CA GLU A 143 -40.05 7.48 18.82
C GLU A 143 -41.38 7.89 18.17
N ASP A 144 -41.81 9.15 18.34
CA ASP A 144 -43.03 9.74 17.78
C ASP A 144 -43.05 9.80 16.24
N ARG A 145 -41.87 9.75 15.61
CA ARG A 145 -41.71 9.79 14.15
C ARG A 145 -41.36 8.43 13.54
N THR A 146 -41.37 7.36 14.34
CA THR A 146 -41.05 6.01 13.87
C THR A 146 -42.09 5.54 12.86
N ILE A 147 -41.64 5.09 11.69
CA ILE A 147 -42.51 4.52 10.65
C ILE A 147 -42.49 3.01 10.83
N THR A 148 -43.59 2.46 11.35
CA THR A 148 -43.69 1.01 11.58
C THR A 148 -44.19 0.28 10.34
N SER A 149 -43.82 -1.00 10.24
CA SER A 149 -44.23 -1.86 9.13
C SER A 149 -45.77 -1.97 9.03
N GLU A 150 -46.46 -1.96 10.18
CA GLU A 150 -47.92 -2.03 10.26
C GLU A 150 -48.58 -0.76 9.72
N ALA A 151 -47.99 0.41 10.02
CA ALA A 151 -48.50 1.69 9.53
C ALA A 151 -48.41 1.77 7.99
N VAL A 152 -47.38 1.17 7.41
CA VAL A 152 -47.23 1.05 5.94
C VAL A 152 -48.26 0.07 5.38
N LEU A 153 -48.40 -1.12 5.97
CA LEU A 153 -49.30 -2.18 5.49
C LEU A 153 -50.79 -1.81 5.54
N GLN A 154 -51.21 -0.91 6.44
CA GLN A 154 -52.61 -0.47 6.55
C GLN A 154 -53.21 0.13 5.26
N ARG A 155 -52.38 0.58 4.30
CA ARG A 155 -52.84 1.20 3.05
C ARG A 155 -52.39 0.49 1.77
N VAL A 156 -51.76 -0.68 1.90
CA VAL A 156 -51.43 -1.55 0.78
C VAL A 156 -52.64 -2.47 0.50
N PRO A 157 -52.93 -2.86 -0.75
CA PRO A 157 -54.07 -3.73 -1.07
C PRO A 157 -54.11 -5.02 -0.23
N GLU A 158 -55.30 -5.43 0.21
CA GLU A 158 -55.50 -6.61 1.07
C GLU A 158 -54.91 -7.90 0.49
N ASP A 159 -54.86 -8.02 -0.85
CA ASP A 159 -54.27 -9.15 -1.57
C ASP A 159 -52.76 -9.35 -1.26
N TYR A 160 -52.06 -8.27 -0.93
CA TYR A 160 -50.66 -8.31 -0.49
C TYR A 160 -50.54 -8.55 1.02
N CYS A 161 -51.35 -7.83 1.81
CA CYS A 161 -51.34 -7.89 3.29
C CYS A 161 -51.66 -9.28 3.86
N ASN A 162 -52.54 -10.04 3.19
CA ASN A 162 -52.93 -11.38 3.65
C ASN A 162 -51.86 -12.47 3.38
N ARG A 163 -50.78 -12.15 2.66
CA ARG A 163 -49.79 -13.15 2.24
C ARG A 163 -48.40 -12.97 2.87
N ARG A 164 -48.00 -11.78 3.33
CA ARG A 164 -46.58 -11.48 3.66
C ARG A 164 -46.39 -10.39 4.72
N SER A 165 -45.48 -10.60 5.67
CA SER A 165 -44.90 -9.56 6.55
C SER A 165 -43.94 -8.65 5.77
N CYS A 166 -43.92 -7.35 6.08
CA CYS A 166 -42.90 -6.40 5.60
C CYS A 166 -41.63 -6.56 6.45
N GLU A 167 -40.75 -7.46 6.01
CA GLU A 167 -39.46 -7.72 6.65
C GLU A 167 -38.35 -7.17 5.76
N LEU A 168 -37.29 -6.66 6.39
CA LEU A 168 -36.06 -6.15 5.80
C LEU A 168 -36.24 -4.93 4.89
N VAL A 169 -35.85 -3.76 5.41
CA VAL A 169 -35.71 -2.53 4.61
C VAL A 169 -34.39 -2.60 3.83
N GLU A 170 -34.45 -2.75 2.51
CA GLU A 170 -33.26 -2.83 1.65
C GLU A 170 -32.77 -1.44 1.25
N ALA A 171 -33.70 -0.52 1.00
CA ALA A 171 -33.37 0.80 0.46
C ALA A 171 -34.24 1.90 1.06
N LEU A 172 -33.58 3.01 1.42
CA LEU A 172 -34.21 4.27 1.81
C LEU A 172 -33.65 5.39 0.94
N ARG A 173 -34.55 6.18 0.32
CA ARG A 173 -34.18 7.32 -0.52
C ARG A 173 -35.12 8.49 -0.27
N GLU A 174 -34.58 9.69 -0.13
CA GLU A 174 -35.36 10.92 -0.12
C GLU A 174 -35.78 11.30 -1.55
N HIS A 175 -36.97 11.88 -1.71
CA HIS A 175 -37.41 12.38 -3.01
C HIS A 175 -36.57 13.61 -3.42
N PRO A 176 -35.88 13.60 -4.59
CA PRO A 176 -34.86 14.59 -4.94
C PRO A 176 -35.31 16.07 -4.92
N LYS A 177 -36.60 16.34 -5.18
CA LYS A 177 -37.17 17.70 -5.19
C LYS A 177 -38.15 18.00 -4.04
N ASN A 178 -38.45 17.02 -3.20
CA ASN A 178 -39.48 17.17 -2.16
C ASN A 178 -39.07 16.42 -0.89
N PRO A 179 -38.42 17.12 0.06
CA PRO A 179 -37.91 16.50 1.28
C PRO A 179 -38.99 15.81 2.14
N ASP A 180 -40.26 16.22 2.01
CA ASP A 180 -41.35 15.62 2.78
C ASP A 180 -41.73 14.20 2.32
N HIS A 181 -41.11 13.68 1.26
CA HIS A 181 -41.40 12.36 0.72
C HIS A 181 -40.17 11.45 0.72
N ILE A 182 -40.33 10.23 1.21
CA ILE A 182 -39.29 9.20 1.23
C ILE A 182 -39.76 7.91 0.55
N LEU A 183 -38.88 7.29 -0.23
CA LEU A 183 -39.07 5.97 -0.80
C LEU A 183 -38.55 4.91 0.17
N ILE A 184 -39.39 3.91 0.44
CA ILE A 184 -39.06 2.77 1.30
C ILE A 184 -39.18 1.51 0.46
N GLY A 185 -38.07 0.80 0.28
CA GLY A 185 -38.00 -0.48 -0.42
C GLY A 185 -37.82 -1.65 0.54
N TYR A 186 -38.71 -2.63 0.47
CA TYR A 186 -38.66 -3.87 1.25
C TYR A 186 -38.16 -5.03 0.40
N SER A 187 -37.42 -5.96 1.00
CA SER A 187 -36.77 -7.09 0.32
C SER A 187 -37.74 -7.91 -0.54
N ARG A 188 -38.98 -8.12 -0.10
CA ARG A 188 -39.97 -8.92 -0.84
C ARG A 188 -40.58 -8.25 -2.07
N GLY A 189 -40.09 -7.07 -2.47
CA GLY A 189 -40.49 -6.37 -3.69
C GLY A 189 -41.53 -5.26 -3.50
N LEU A 190 -41.99 -5.01 -2.26
CA LEU A 190 -42.84 -3.85 -1.96
C LEU A 190 -41.99 -2.58 -1.91
N ILE A 191 -42.38 -1.57 -2.67
CA ILE A 191 -41.79 -0.24 -2.61
C ILE A 191 -42.92 0.74 -2.34
N VAL A 192 -42.75 1.65 -1.38
CA VAL A 192 -43.77 2.64 -1.03
C VAL A 192 -43.19 4.04 -1.03
N LEU A 193 -44.00 5.01 -1.44
CA LEU A 193 -43.71 6.43 -1.27
C LEU A 193 -44.46 6.95 -0.04
N TRP A 194 -43.71 7.29 1.00
CA TRP A 194 -44.22 7.76 2.27
C TRP A 194 -44.15 9.28 2.37
N ASP A 195 -45.28 9.89 2.72
CA ASP A 195 -45.41 11.32 3.02
C ASP A 195 -45.19 11.52 4.53
N LEU A 196 -44.07 12.18 4.87
CA LEU A 196 -43.62 12.45 6.22
C LEU A 196 -44.53 13.42 6.97
N HIS A 197 -45.15 14.37 6.26
CA HIS A 197 -46.00 15.39 6.86
C HIS A 197 -47.35 14.80 7.31
N ASN A 198 -47.96 13.99 6.44
CA ASN A 198 -49.27 13.39 6.69
C ASN A 198 -49.19 11.96 7.26
N SER A 199 -47.98 11.44 7.49
CA SER A 199 -47.69 10.08 7.97
C SER A 199 -48.50 9.01 7.23
N ARG A 200 -48.41 9.02 5.89
CA ARG A 200 -49.21 8.12 5.04
C ARG A 200 -48.48 7.67 3.79
N VAL A 201 -48.83 6.47 3.33
CA VAL A 201 -48.48 5.98 1.99
C VAL A 201 -49.25 6.76 0.93
N THR A 202 -48.53 7.32 -0.05
CA THR A 202 -49.09 8.03 -1.21
C THR A 202 -49.19 7.13 -2.43
N HIS A 203 -48.14 6.34 -2.69
CA HIS A 203 -48.02 5.42 -3.81
C HIS A 203 -47.41 4.10 -3.34
N HIS A 204 -47.76 3.00 -3.99
CA HIS A 204 -47.11 1.71 -3.77
C HIS A 204 -46.83 1.03 -5.11
N PHE A 205 -45.67 0.37 -5.18
CA PHE A 205 -45.15 -0.32 -6.35
C PHE A 205 -44.85 -1.76 -5.94
N LEU A 206 -45.35 -2.72 -6.72
CA LEU A 206 -45.24 -4.14 -6.42
C LEU A 206 -44.33 -4.81 -7.44
N GLY A 207 -43.07 -5.03 -7.07
CA GLY A 207 -42.12 -5.81 -7.84
C GLY A 207 -42.46 -7.30 -7.81
N SER A 208 -42.22 -7.99 -8.92
CA SER A 208 -42.41 -9.46 -9.01
C SER A 208 -41.24 -10.25 -8.41
N GLN A 209 -40.10 -9.61 -8.21
CA GLN A 209 -38.84 -10.22 -7.75
C GLN A 209 -38.41 -9.63 -6.40
N GLN A 210 -37.46 -10.30 -5.75
CA GLN A 210 -36.84 -9.80 -4.52
C GLN A 210 -35.99 -8.56 -4.83
N LEU A 211 -36.23 -7.47 -4.11
CA LEU A 211 -35.57 -6.19 -4.26
C LEU A 211 -34.18 -6.21 -3.61
N GLU A 212 -33.20 -5.60 -4.28
CA GLU A 212 -31.83 -5.41 -3.76
C GLU A 212 -31.52 -3.93 -3.52
N ASN A 213 -31.89 -3.04 -4.46
CA ASN A 213 -31.61 -1.60 -4.32
C ASN A 213 -32.56 -0.73 -5.16
N LEU A 214 -32.55 0.57 -4.86
CA LEU A 214 -33.34 1.60 -5.53
C LEU A 214 -32.51 2.85 -5.82
N TYR A 215 -32.75 3.45 -6.98
CA TYR A 215 -32.18 4.75 -7.34
C TYR A 215 -33.24 5.66 -7.96
N TRP A 216 -33.31 6.90 -7.47
CA TRP A 216 -34.27 7.90 -7.94
C TRP A 216 -33.63 8.77 -9.02
N GLN A 217 -34.32 8.97 -10.14
CA GLN A 217 -33.94 9.96 -11.14
C GLN A 217 -34.00 11.39 -10.56
N ARG A 218 -33.07 12.26 -10.97
CA ARG A 218 -32.95 13.65 -10.49
C ARG A 218 -34.24 14.47 -10.54
N ASP A 219 -35.10 14.21 -11.52
CA ASP A 219 -36.33 14.97 -11.72
C ASP A 219 -37.46 14.61 -10.75
N GLY A 220 -37.35 13.46 -10.05
CA GLY A 220 -38.38 12.91 -9.18
C GLY A 220 -39.45 12.08 -9.91
N SER A 221 -39.48 12.08 -11.24
CA SER A 221 -40.60 11.53 -12.02
C SER A 221 -40.53 10.02 -12.23
N LYS A 222 -39.34 9.43 -12.11
CA LYS A 222 -39.10 7.98 -12.25
C LYS A 222 -38.06 7.50 -11.26
N PHE A 223 -38.09 6.20 -10.98
CA PHE A 223 -37.01 5.52 -10.28
C PHE A 223 -36.73 4.16 -10.92
N ILE A 224 -35.57 3.60 -10.61
CA ILE A 224 -35.16 2.26 -11.04
C ILE A 224 -34.96 1.37 -9.82
N SER A 225 -35.40 0.11 -9.93
CA SER A 225 -35.18 -0.94 -8.94
C SER A 225 -34.35 -2.07 -9.52
N CYS A 226 -33.44 -2.64 -8.76
CA CYS A 226 -32.70 -3.84 -9.15
C CYS A 226 -32.99 -5.02 -8.22
N HIS A 227 -32.89 -6.24 -8.76
CA HIS A 227 -33.46 -7.43 -8.15
C HIS A 227 -32.49 -8.63 -8.09
N TYR A 228 -32.84 -9.61 -7.25
CA TYR A 228 -32.03 -10.82 -6.98
C TYR A 228 -31.85 -11.74 -8.20
N ASP A 229 -32.80 -11.75 -9.13
CA ASP A 229 -32.73 -12.56 -10.36
C ASP A 229 -31.79 -11.97 -11.43
N GLY A 230 -31.20 -10.81 -11.15
CA GLY A 230 -30.33 -10.09 -12.06
C GLY A 230 -31.07 -9.17 -13.02
N SER A 231 -32.35 -8.88 -12.77
CA SER A 231 -33.12 -7.89 -13.52
C SER A 231 -33.08 -6.49 -12.90
N TYR A 232 -33.41 -5.48 -13.71
CA TYR A 232 -33.79 -4.17 -13.21
C TYR A 232 -35.10 -3.71 -13.85
N THR A 233 -35.84 -2.85 -13.15
CA THR A 233 -37.18 -2.38 -13.53
C THR A 233 -37.30 -0.87 -13.39
N GLN A 234 -37.87 -0.21 -14.39
CA GLN A 234 -38.12 1.24 -14.38
C GLN A 234 -39.57 1.52 -14.00
N TRP A 235 -39.78 2.47 -13.09
CA TRP A 235 -41.10 2.80 -12.54
C TRP A 235 -41.42 4.28 -12.73
N PRO A 236 -42.63 4.64 -13.18
CA PRO A 236 -43.08 6.02 -13.25
C PRO A 236 -43.69 6.45 -11.91
N VAL A 237 -43.42 7.68 -11.48
CA VAL A 237 -44.01 8.33 -10.31
C VAL A 237 -44.88 9.48 -10.82
N SER A 238 -46.20 9.30 -10.76
CA SER A 238 -47.17 10.32 -11.18
C SER A 238 -48.21 10.53 -10.09
N SER A 239 -48.68 11.77 -9.90
CA SER A 239 -49.70 12.12 -8.91
C SER A 239 -51.03 11.38 -9.06
N ASP A 240 -51.35 10.96 -10.29
CA ASP A 240 -52.68 10.50 -10.65
C ASP A 240 -52.84 8.98 -10.53
N ASN A 241 -51.74 8.22 -10.68
CA ASN A 241 -51.76 6.76 -10.59
C ASN A 241 -51.02 6.26 -9.35
N ARG A 242 -51.78 5.78 -8.36
CA ARG A 242 -51.26 5.21 -7.11
C ARG A 242 -50.70 3.79 -7.25
N GLN A 243 -50.95 3.12 -8.38
CA GLN A 243 -50.48 1.77 -8.72
C GLN A 243 -49.96 1.72 -10.17
N PRO A 244 -48.79 2.31 -10.45
CA PRO A 244 -48.24 2.28 -11.79
C PRO A 244 -47.65 0.90 -12.12
N GLU A 245 -47.88 0.46 -13.36
CA GLU A 245 -47.20 -0.69 -13.95
C GLU A 245 -45.75 -0.33 -14.31
N PRO A 246 -44.83 -1.32 -14.28
CA PRO A 246 -43.44 -1.08 -14.65
C PRO A 246 -43.34 -0.70 -16.14
N LEU A 247 -42.54 0.33 -16.45
CA LEU A 247 -42.30 0.79 -17.82
C LEU A 247 -41.48 -0.23 -18.60
N GLU A 248 -40.46 -0.80 -17.95
CA GLU A 248 -39.51 -1.71 -18.56
C GLU A 248 -38.99 -2.66 -17.48
N ASN A 249 -38.83 -3.94 -17.81
CA ASN A 249 -38.19 -4.94 -16.97
C ASN A 249 -37.21 -5.74 -17.83
N VAL A 250 -35.91 -5.65 -17.52
CA VAL A 250 -34.84 -6.19 -18.36
C VAL A 250 -33.90 -7.05 -17.52
N VAL A 251 -33.59 -8.24 -18.02
CA VAL A 251 -32.46 -9.07 -17.56
C VAL A 251 -31.31 -8.85 -18.56
N PRO A 252 -30.34 -7.96 -18.27
CA PRO A 252 -29.37 -7.49 -19.25
C PRO A 252 -28.51 -8.61 -19.84
N TYR A 253 -28.20 -9.66 -19.07
CA TYR A 253 -27.39 -10.81 -19.51
C TYR A 253 -28.19 -12.11 -19.65
N GLY A 254 -29.52 -11.99 -19.79
CA GLY A 254 -30.40 -13.12 -20.05
C GLY A 254 -30.15 -13.77 -21.42
N PRO A 255 -30.80 -14.91 -21.71
CA PRO A 255 -31.87 -15.54 -20.94
C PRO A 255 -31.40 -16.50 -19.84
N PHE A 256 -30.08 -16.69 -19.67
CA PHE A 256 -29.55 -17.59 -18.64
C PHE A 256 -29.82 -17.07 -17.23
N PRO A 257 -29.92 -17.95 -16.21
CA PRO A 257 -30.06 -17.53 -14.83
C PRO A 257 -28.86 -16.68 -14.37
N CYS A 258 -29.13 -15.45 -13.97
CA CYS A 258 -28.13 -14.48 -13.54
C CYS A 258 -27.95 -14.46 -12.00
N LYS A 259 -26.88 -13.80 -11.57
CA LYS A 259 -26.72 -13.33 -10.19
C LYS A 259 -27.46 -12.00 -9.99
N ALA A 260 -27.74 -11.68 -8.74
CA ALA A 260 -28.37 -10.43 -8.34
C ALA A 260 -27.64 -9.20 -8.90
N ILE A 261 -28.41 -8.14 -9.18
CA ILE A 261 -27.87 -6.80 -9.34
C ILE A 261 -27.97 -6.12 -7.97
N SER A 262 -26.84 -5.90 -7.31
CA SER A 262 -26.77 -5.44 -5.90
C SER A 262 -26.92 -3.92 -5.73
N LYS A 263 -26.53 -3.15 -6.76
CA LYS A 263 -26.59 -1.69 -6.76
C LYS A 263 -26.73 -1.19 -8.19
N ILE A 264 -27.54 -0.14 -8.38
CA ILE A 264 -27.82 0.47 -9.68
C ILE A 264 -27.90 1.99 -9.56
N TYR A 265 -27.48 2.68 -10.62
CA TYR A 265 -27.60 4.11 -10.81
C TYR A 265 -28.25 4.41 -12.16
N TRP A 266 -29.10 5.45 -12.19
CA TRP A 266 -29.71 5.99 -13.39
C TRP A 266 -29.41 7.49 -13.48
N GLN A 267 -28.42 7.86 -14.28
CA GLN A 267 -27.96 9.24 -14.43
C GLN A 267 -28.46 9.84 -15.74
N THR A 268 -29.04 11.03 -15.68
CA THR A 268 -29.52 11.77 -16.85
C THR A 268 -28.41 12.59 -17.49
N THR A 269 -28.48 12.80 -18.81
CA THR A 269 -27.51 13.62 -19.55
C THR A 269 -28.23 14.67 -20.39
N LYS A 270 -27.56 15.80 -20.64
CA LYS A 270 -28.03 16.85 -21.57
C LYS A 270 -28.31 16.35 -22.99
N ASN A 271 -27.66 15.26 -23.40
CA ASN A 271 -27.80 14.67 -24.73
C ASN A 271 -29.04 13.77 -24.86
N GLY A 272 -29.79 13.57 -23.78
CA GLY A 272 -31.01 12.75 -23.76
C GLY A 272 -30.78 11.24 -23.62
N LEU A 273 -29.53 10.77 -23.62
CA LEU A 273 -29.17 9.37 -23.41
C LEU A 273 -28.75 9.15 -21.95
N PRO A 274 -29.51 8.39 -21.14
CA PRO A 274 -29.14 8.15 -19.75
C PRO A 274 -27.98 7.15 -19.63
N TYR A 275 -27.22 7.26 -18.54
CA TYR A 275 -26.31 6.20 -18.10
C TYR A 275 -27.05 5.29 -17.12
N ILE A 276 -27.02 3.98 -17.40
CA ILE A 276 -27.46 2.94 -16.46
C ILE A 276 -26.20 2.19 -16.03
N ILE A 277 -25.87 2.28 -14.74
CA ILE A 277 -24.65 1.70 -14.18
C ILE A 277 -25.03 0.76 -13.07
N PHE A 278 -24.64 -0.51 -13.16
CA PHE A 278 -25.07 -1.53 -12.20
C PHE A 278 -23.98 -2.55 -11.87
N GLN A 279 -23.96 -3.02 -10.63
CA GLN A 279 -23.04 -4.05 -10.16
C GLN A 279 -23.69 -5.42 -10.22
N GLY A 280 -22.98 -6.42 -10.76
CA GLY A 280 -23.47 -7.80 -10.85
C GLY A 280 -24.27 -8.09 -12.12
N GLY A 281 -25.32 -8.91 -12.00
CA GLY A 281 -26.14 -9.37 -13.13
C GLY A 281 -25.53 -10.50 -13.97
N MET A 282 -24.33 -10.98 -13.64
CA MET A 282 -23.59 -11.96 -14.46
C MET A 282 -24.28 -13.34 -14.52
N PRO A 283 -24.22 -14.05 -15.67
CA PRO A 283 -24.72 -15.42 -15.78
C PRO A 283 -24.07 -16.35 -14.77
N ARG A 284 -24.89 -16.99 -13.93
CA ARG A 284 -24.44 -17.71 -12.72
C ARG A 284 -23.50 -18.88 -13.02
N ALA A 285 -23.73 -19.58 -14.13
CA ALA A 285 -22.99 -20.78 -14.50
C ALA A 285 -21.59 -20.47 -15.05
N SER A 286 -21.47 -19.43 -15.88
CA SER A 286 -20.24 -19.14 -16.63
C SER A 286 -19.37 -18.05 -16.00
N TYR A 287 -19.99 -17.09 -15.30
CA TYR A 287 -19.33 -15.87 -14.82
C TYR A 287 -19.68 -15.56 -13.35
N GLY A 288 -20.12 -16.57 -12.60
CA GLY A 288 -20.55 -16.37 -11.22
C GLY A 288 -19.42 -15.90 -10.29
N ASP A 289 -18.17 -16.20 -10.59
CA ASP A 289 -17.00 -15.79 -9.84
C ASP A 289 -16.49 -14.38 -10.19
N ARG A 290 -16.99 -13.77 -11.27
CA ARG A 290 -16.56 -12.45 -11.72
C ARG A 290 -17.08 -11.33 -10.82
N HIS A 291 -16.26 -10.30 -10.68
CA HIS A 291 -16.59 -9.09 -9.95
C HIS A 291 -16.74 -7.96 -10.95
N SER A 292 -17.98 -7.60 -11.30
CA SER A 292 -18.23 -6.74 -12.45
C SER A 292 -19.16 -5.56 -12.15
N ILE A 293 -18.85 -4.42 -12.77
CA ILE A 293 -19.74 -3.26 -12.87
C ILE A 293 -19.99 -2.96 -14.34
N SER A 294 -21.26 -2.93 -14.74
CA SER A 294 -21.67 -2.67 -16.11
C SER A 294 -22.06 -1.22 -16.28
N VAL A 295 -21.61 -0.58 -17.36
CA VAL A 295 -22.01 0.76 -17.78
C VAL A 295 -22.71 0.65 -19.12
N VAL A 296 -23.95 1.13 -19.19
CA VAL A 296 -24.77 1.21 -20.40
C VAL A 296 -25.04 2.67 -20.71
N HIS A 297 -24.69 3.11 -21.92
CA HIS A 297 -24.96 4.47 -22.41
C HIS A 297 -25.21 4.45 -23.92
N GLY A 298 -26.46 4.74 -24.32
CA GLY A 298 -26.87 4.59 -25.72
C GLY A 298 -26.73 3.14 -26.19
N SER A 299 -25.96 2.92 -27.26
CA SER A 299 -25.67 1.59 -27.80
C SER A 299 -24.41 0.95 -27.20
N GLN A 300 -23.65 1.67 -26.38
CA GLN A 300 -22.40 1.17 -25.79
C GLN A 300 -22.69 0.51 -24.45
N GLN A 301 -22.21 -0.72 -24.29
CA GLN A 301 -22.26 -1.46 -23.04
C GLN A 301 -20.88 -2.07 -22.76
N THR A 302 -20.38 -1.90 -21.54
CA THR A 302 -19.13 -2.53 -21.10
C THR A 302 -19.30 -3.03 -19.68
N ALA A 303 -18.93 -4.29 -19.44
CA ALA A 303 -18.85 -4.90 -18.13
C ALA A 303 -17.40 -4.84 -17.65
N PHE A 304 -17.07 -3.86 -16.81
CA PHE A 304 -15.76 -3.74 -16.19
C PHE A 304 -15.56 -4.88 -15.20
N ASP A 305 -14.53 -5.69 -15.42
CA ASP A 305 -14.18 -6.85 -14.60
C ASP A 305 -12.97 -6.52 -13.72
N PHE A 306 -13.11 -6.79 -12.42
CA PHE A 306 -12.11 -6.52 -11.39
C PHE A 306 -11.54 -7.83 -10.87
N THR A 307 -10.24 -7.86 -10.59
CA THR A 307 -9.54 -9.06 -10.09
C THR A 307 -9.81 -9.34 -8.60
N SER A 308 -10.37 -8.37 -7.88
CA SER A 308 -10.78 -8.50 -6.48
C SER A 308 -12.23 -8.06 -6.28
N ARG A 309 -12.82 -8.43 -5.13
CA ARG A 309 -14.23 -8.17 -4.84
C ARG A 309 -14.50 -6.67 -4.81
N VAL A 310 -15.51 -6.21 -5.55
CA VAL A 310 -16.00 -4.83 -5.42
C VAL A 310 -16.61 -4.65 -4.03
N ILE A 311 -16.07 -3.72 -3.25
CA ILE A 311 -16.60 -3.35 -1.93
C ILE A 311 -17.79 -2.41 -2.13
N ASP A 312 -17.58 -1.29 -2.81
CA ASP A 312 -18.64 -0.38 -3.24
C ASP A 312 -18.12 0.57 -4.34
N PHE A 313 -19.01 1.33 -4.97
CA PHE A 313 -18.68 2.34 -5.97
C PHE A 313 -19.64 3.53 -5.93
N PHE A 314 -19.19 4.67 -6.43
CA PHE A 314 -20.01 5.87 -6.63
C PHE A 314 -19.70 6.55 -7.97
N ILE A 315 -20.58 7.45 -8.38
CA ILE A 315 -20.46 8.22 -9.61
C ILE A 315 -20.28 9.69 -9.25
N ILE A 316 -19.32 10.35 -9.87
CA ILE A 316 -19.12 11.79 -9.78
C ILE A 316 -19.91 12.44 -10.91
N PHE A 317 -20.88 13.28 -10.56
CA PHE A 317 -21.75 14.01 -11.48
C PHE A 317 -21.85 15.47 -11.01
N SER A 318 -22.54 16.32 -11.78
CA SER A 318 -22.66 17.75 -11.46
C SER A 318 -23.27 17.97 -10.07
N SER A 319 -22.50 18.60 -9.18
CA SER A 319 -22.88 18.85 -7.77
C SER A 319 -23.82 20.05 -7.60
N GLU A 320 -24.11 20.79 -8.66
CA GLU A 320 -25.02 21.95 -8.61
C GLU A 320 -26.48 21.51 -8.38
N PRO A 321 -27.12 21.89 -7.26
CA PRO A 321 -28.51 21.50 -6.98
C PRO A 321 -29.50 22.01 -8.04
N THR A 322 -29.15 23.08 -8.75
CA THR A 322 -29.93 23.71 -9.82
C THR A 322 -29.77 23.06 -11.19
N ALA A 323 -28.82 22.13 -11.35
CA ALA A 323 -28.61 21.48 -12.64
C ALA A 323 -29.82 20.60 -13.01
N GLU A 324 -30.29 20.73 -14.25
CA GLU A 324 -31.43 19.95 -14.77
C GLU A 324 -31.06 18.48 -15.05
N PHE A 325 -29.78 18.22 -15.36
CA PHE A 325 -29.25 16.91 -15.70
C PHE A 325 -28.08 16.55 -14.78
N ASP A 326 -27.82 15.26 -14.61
CA ASP A 326 -26.73 14.78 -13.76
C ASP A 326 -25.35 14.97 -14.44
N ASP A 327 -25.25 14.61 -15.72
CA ASP A 327 -24.02 14.65 -16.52
C ASP A 327 -22.82 13.96 -15.80
N PRO A 328 -22.81 12.61 -15.73
CA PRO A 328 -21.77 11.87 -15.03
C PRO A 328 -20.39 12.11 -15.67
N SER A 329 -19.38 12.23 -14.83
CA SER A 329 -18.01 12.59 -15.22
C SER A 329 -17.02 11.45 -15.00
N ALA A 330 -17.10 10.77 -13.86
CA ALA A 330 -16.22 9.67 -13.52
C ALA A 330 -16.96 8.64 -12.65
N MET A 331 -16.55 7.38 -12.77
CA MET A 331 -16.97 6.29 -11.90
C MET A 331 -15.79 5.89 -11.01
N VAL A 332 -15.99 5.88 -9.70
CA VAL A 332 -14.97 5.51 -8.71
C VAL A 332 -15.37 4.21 -8.05
N VAL A 333 -14.50 3.21 -8.16
CA VAL A 333 -14.74 1.84 -7.69
C VAL A 333 -13.70 1.49 -6.65
N LEU A 334 -14.16 1.14 -5.44
CA LEU A 334 -13.33 0.56 -4.40
C LEU A 334 -13.44 -0.95 -4.47
N ALA A 335 -12.39 -1.62 -4.91
CA ALA A 335 -12.25 -3.06 -4.81
C ALA A 335 -11.51 -3.42 -3.51
N GLU A 336 -11.50 -4.70 -3.15
CA GLU A 336 -10.86 -5.19 -1.91
C GLU A 336 -9.34 -4.93 -1.91
N GLU A 337 -8.72 -4.86 -3.09
CA GLU A 337 -7.26 -4.74 -3.24
C GLU A 337 -6.81 -3.48 -4.01
N GLU A 338 -7.73 -2.68 -4.56
CA GLU A 338 -7.38 -1.46 -5.30
C GLU A 338 -8.51 -0.44 -5.46
N LEU A 339 -8.13 0.80 -5.81
CA LEU A 339 -9.04 1.87 -6.22
C LEU A 339 -8.92 2.07 -7.74
N VAL A 340 -10.05 1.95 -8.44
CA VAL A 340 -10.12 2.18 -9.90
C VAL A 340 -11.04 3.36 -10.19
N VAL A 341 -10.55 4.30 -10.99
CA VAL A 341 -11.34 5.45 -11.45
C VAL A 341 -11.45 5.38 -12.97
N ILE A 342 -12.66 5.47 -13.49
CA ILE A 342 -12.96 5.42 -14.93
C ILE A 342 -13.54 6.76 -15.37
N ASP A 343 -12.98 7.33 -16.43
CA ASP A 343 -13.48 8.53 -17.08
C ASP A 343 -14.70 8.19 -17.96
N LEU A 344 -15.86 8.77 -17.65
CA LEU A 344 -17.09 8.52 -18.39
C LEU A 344 -17.33 9.52 -19.53
N LYS A 345 -16.54 10.60 -19.62
CA LYS A 345 -16.66 11.62 -20.68
C LYS A 345 -15.89 11.23 -21.93
N THR A 346 -14.70 10.66 -21.76
CA THR A 346 -13.85 10.26 -22.89
C THR A 346 -14.34 8.96 -23.50
N SER A 347 -14.41 8.91 -24.83
CA SER A 347 -14.81 7.70 -25.57
C SER A 347 -13.90 6.52 -25.26
N GLY A 348 -14.47 5.33 -25.08
CA GLY A 348 -13.72 4.14 -24.70
C GLY A 348 -13.42 4.05 -23.20
N TRP A 349 -13.93 4.98 -22.39
CA TRP A 349 -13.88 4.94 -20.92
C TRP A 349 -12.51 4.54 -20.34
N PRO A 350 -11.46 5.35 -20.59
CA PRO A 350 -10.13 5.08 -20.05
C PRO A 350 -10.08 5.24 -18.53
N ALA A 351 -9.15 4.55 -17.89
CA ALA A 351 -8.90 4.71 -16.45
C ALA A 351 -8.19 6.05 -16.16
N VAL A 352 -8.42 6.63 -14.99
CA VAL A 352 -7.71 7.81 -14.47
C VAL A 352 -6.65 7.32 -13.48
N HIS A 353 -5.43 7.83 -13.60
CA HIS A 353 -4.36 7.46 -12.69
C HIS A 353 -4.55 8.11 -11.31
N PRO A 354 -4.58 7.34 -10.21
CA PRO A 354 -4.78 7.92 -8.89
C PRO A 354 -3.49 8.62 -8.40
N PRO A 355 -3.58 9.82 -7.79
CA PRO A 355 -2.42 10.54 -7.26
C PRO A 355 -1.91 9.99 -5.90
N TYR A 356 -2.76 9.23 -5.21
CA TYR A 356 -2.52 8.56 -3.94
C TYR A 356 -3.30 7.23 -3.92
N LEU A 357 -3.32 6.49 -2.81
CA LEU A 357 -4.04 5.20 -2.69
C LEU A 357 -3.60 4.15 -3.75
N ALA A 358 -2.35 4.22 -4.19
CA ALA A 358 -1.82 3.25 -5.12
C ALA A 358 -1.70 1.87 -4.47
N SER A 359 -2.14 0.83 -5.17
CA SER A 359 -1.98 -0.56 -4.74
C SER A 359 -0.52 -1.00 -4.91
N LEU A 360 0.29 -0.74 -3.88
CA LEU A 360 1.71 -1.09 -3.89
C LEU A 360 1.94 -2.60 -4.04
N HIS A 361 0.95 -3.43 -3.72
CA HIS A 361 0.98 -4.89 -3.79
C HIS A 361 0.30 -5.45 -5.04
N CYS A 362 0.06 -4.64 -6.08
CA CYS A 362 -0.44 -5.13 -7.37
C CYS A 362 0.34 -6.34 -7.91
N SER A 363 1.64 -6.38 -7.61
CA SER A 363 2.40 -7.62 -7.43
C SER A 363 3.08 -7.58 -6.07
N ALA A 364 3.28 -8.73 -5.42
CA ALA A 364 3.85 -8.80 -4.07
C ALA A 364 5.23 -8.11 -4.00
N ILE A 365 5.42 -7.23 -3.01
CA ILE A 365 6.67 -6.51 -2.78
C ILE A 365 7.72 -7.46 -2.18
N THR A 366 8.87 -7.55 -2.83
CA THR A 366 9.98 -8.43 -2.44
C THR A 366 11.16 -7.65 -1.85
N CYS A 367 11.41 -6.42 -2.32
CA CYS A 367 12.44 -5.54 -1.75
C CYS A 367 12.11 -4.05 -1.97
N SER A 368 12.81 -3.18 -1.25
CA SER A 368 12.72 -1.73 -1.39
C SER A 368 14.10 -1.07 -1.34
N HIS A 369 14.25 0.06 -2.03
CA HIS A 369 15.46 0.87 -2.05
C HIS A 369 15.10 2.35 -2.10
N HIS A 370 15.61 3.15 -1.16
CA HIS A 370 15.34 4.58 -1.09
C HIS A 370 16.55 5.37 -1.59
N VAL A 371 16.31 6.42 -2.37
CA VAL A 371 17.34 7.33 -2.87
C VAL A 371 16.91 8.77 -2.61
N SER A 372 17.68 9.46 -1.77
CA SER A 372 17.40 10.83 -1.36
C SER A 372 18.08 11.86 -2.26
N ASN A 373 17.46 13.03 -2.41
CA ASN A 373 18.00 14.21 -3.12
C ASN A 373 18.38 13.90 -4.57
N ILE A 374 17.35 13.63 -5.39
CA ILE A 374 17.48 13.32 -6.81
C ILE A 374 17.78 14.59 -7.63
N PRO A 375 18.79 14.57 -8.52
CA PRO A 375 19.05 15.67 -9.45
C PRO A 375 17.84 15.93 -10.34
N LEU A 376 17.49 17.21 -10.55
CA LEU A 376 16.31 17.62 -11.31
C LEU A 376 16.29 17.00 -12.72
N LYS A 377 17.43 16.98 -13.41
CA LYS A 377 17.55 16.38 -14.75
C LYS A 377 17.18 14.88 -14.76
N LEU A 378 17.59 14.12 -13.74
CA LEU A 378 17.23 12.70 -13.67
C LEU A 378 15.74 12.53 -13.35
N TRP A 379 15.23 13.35 -12.43
CA TRP A 379 13.82 13.37 -12.03
C TRP A 379 12.87 13.59 -13.21
N GLU A 380 13.11 14.63 -14.01
CA GLU A 380 12.29 14.96 -15.20
C GLU A 380 12.32 13.86 -16.26
N ARG A 381 13.47 13.21 -16.46
CA ARG A 381 13.61 12.10 -17.41
C ARG A 381 12.81 10.87 -16.99
N ILE A 382 12.78 10.56 -15.68
CA ILE A 382 11.97 9.45 -15.15
C ILE A 382 10.48 9.74 -15.35
N ILE A 383 10.02 10.97 -15.06
CA ILE A 383 8.62 11.38 -15.27
C ILE A 383 8.24 11.34 -16.75
N SER A 384 9.13 11.79 -17.63
CA SER A 384 8.93 11.76 -19.08
C SER A 384 8.75 10.33 -19.59
N ALA A 385 9.61 9.40 -19.15
CA ALA A 385 9.50 7.98 -19.50
C ALA A 385 8.17 7.37 -19.00
N GLY A 386 7.76 7.67 -17.76
CA GLY A 386 6.47 7.22 -17.22
C GLY A 386 5.26 7.79 -17.96
N SER A 387 5.31 9.06 -18.35
CA SER A 387 4.25 9.70 -19.12
C SER A 387 4.07 9.04 -20.50
N LYS A 388 5.16 8.63 -21.15
CA LYS A 388 5.12 7.86 -22.40
C LYS A 388 4.50 6.47 -22.23
N GLN A 389 4.74 5.82 -21.09
CA GLN A 389 4.14 4.51 -20.77
C GLN A 389 2.63 4.60 -20.50
N ASN A 390 2.16 5.74 -19.97
CA ASN A 390 0.80 5.93 -19.47
C ASN A 390 -0.16 6.61 -20.46
N ILE A 391 0.15 6.64 -21.76
CA ILE A 391 -0.68 7.30 -22.80
C ILE A 391 -2.12 6.73 -22.89
N HIS A 392 -2.32 5.50 -22.45
CA HIS A 392 -3.64 4.83 -22.44
C HIS A 392 -4.55 5.27 -21.28
N TYR A 393 -4.02 6.00 -20.29
CA TYR A 393 -4.82 6.60 -19.21
C TYR A 393 -5.51 7.89 -19.71
N SER A 394 -6.59 8.28 -19.02
CA SER A 394 -7.30 9.52 -19.28
C SER A 394 -6.44 10.74 -18.95
N SER A 395 -6.59 11.80 -19.75
CA SER A 395 -6.06 13.14 -19.45
C SER A 395 -6.96 13.95 -18.51
N MET A 396 -8.04 13.36 -17.98
CA MET A 396 -8.94 14.02 -17.04
C MET A 396 -8.18 14.39 -15.74
N PRO A 397 -8.31 15.62 -15.23
CA PRO A 397 -7.75 15.97 -13.92
C PRO A 397 -8.43 15.15 -12.83
N TRP A 398 -7.68 14.86 -11.76
CA TRP A 398 -8.20 14.07 -10.64
C TRP A 398 -9.50 14.65 -10.07
N PRO A 399 -10.62 13.90 -10.08
CA PRO A 399 -11.94 14.48 -9.82
C PRO A 399 -12.27 14.62 -8.32
N ILE A 400 -11.50 14.00 -7.42
CA ILE A 400 -11.66 14.07 -5.97
C ILE A 400 -10.63 15.08 -5.43
N ASP A 401 -10.89 16.37 -5.64
CA ASP A 401 -9.97 17.48 -5.38
C ASP A 401 -10.44 18.38 -4.20
N GLY A 402 -11.25 17.83 -3.30
CA GLY A 402 -11.79 18.55 -2.14
C GLY A 402 -10.71 19.02 -1.15
N GLY A 403 -10.92 20.19 -0.54
CA GLY A 403 -10.03 20.77 0.46
C GLY A 403 -8.74 21.37 -0.12
N THR A 404 -7.95 21.98 0.77
CA THR A 404 -6.74 22.73 0.42
C THR A 404 -5.55 22.21 1.22
N ASN A 405 -4.49 21.79 0.53
CA ASN A 405 -3.22 21.46 1.18
C ASN A 405 -2.49 22.75 1.59
N ILE A 406 -2.12 22.87 2.86
CA ILE A 406 -1.38 24.01 3.42
C ILE A 406 0.05 23.64 3.85
N ALA A 407 0.47 22.39 3.62
CA ALA A 407 1.85 21.99 3.79
C ALA A 407 2.71 22.63 2.68
N PRO A 408 3.96 23.06 2.98
CA PRO A 408 4.87 23.55 1.96
C PRO A 408 5.24 22.42 0.99
N ASP A 409 5.59 22.81 -0.24
CA ASP A 409 6.12 21.86 -1.20
C ASP A 409 7.38 21.16 -0.66
N PRO A 410 7.57 19.86 -0.94
CA PRO A 410 8.76 19.14 -0.50
C PRO A 410 10.05 19.85 -0.93
N PRO A 411 10.96 20.20 0.00
CA PRO A 411 12.19 20.92 -0.34
C PRO A 411 13.19 20.03 -1.09
N GLN A 412 12.97 18.71 -1.11
CA GLN A 412 13.85 17.70 -1.68
C GLN A 412 13.03 16.67 -2.44
N ARG A 413 13.60 16.19 -3.55
CA ARG A 413 13.04 15.10 -4.37
C ARG A 413 13.60 13.77 -3.90
N ASP A 414 12.73 12.88 -3.44
CA ASP A 414 13.09 11.56 -2.93
C ASP A 414 12.39 10.45 -3.71
N LEU A 415 13.13 9.39 -4.04
CA LEU A 415 12.61 8.21 -4.72
C LEU A 415 12.56 7.03 -3.77
N LEU A 416 11.42 6.36 -3.75
CA LEU A 416 11.29 5.01 -3.23
C LEU A 416 11.14 4.05 -4.41
N LEU A 417 12.03 3.07 -4.52
CA LEU A 417 11.95 2.00 -5.50
C LEU A 417 11.43 0.74 -4.83
N THR A 418 10.41 0.10 -5.41
CA THR A 418 9.91 -1.19 -4.93
C THR A 418 10.14 -2.26 -5.99
N GLY A 419 10.73 -3.37 -5.59
CA GLY A 419 10.89 -4.57 -6.40
C GLY A 419 9.78 -5.57 -6.10
N HIS A 420 9.30 -6.26 -7.12
CA HIS A 420 8.13 -7.13 -7.02
C HIS A 420 8.39 -8.55 -7.53
N GLU A 421 7.51 -9.48 -7.16
CA GLU A 421 7.57 -10.90 -7.50
C GLU A 421 7.48 -11.20 -9.01
N ASP A 422 6.69 -10.42 -9.75
CA ASP A 422 6.55 -10.45 -11.23
C ASP A 422 7.79 -9.94 -12.00
N GLY A 423 8.85 -9.50 -11.31
CA GLY A 423 10.03 -8.94 -11.94
C GLY A 423 9.89 -7.46 -12.34
N THR A 424 8.88 -6.75 -11.84
CA THR A 424 8.75 -5.31 -12.04
C THR A 424 9.49 -4.51 -10.96
N VAL A 425 9.92 -3.28 -11.33
CA VAL A 425 10.42 -2.28 -10.39
C VAL A 425 9.63 -0.99 -10.60
N ARG A 426 8.99 -0.50 -9.53
CA ARG A 426 8.18 0.72 -9.54
C ARG A 426 8.92 1.87 -8.86
N PHE A 427 8.84 3.05 -9.47
CA PHE A 427 9.49 4.28 -9.03
C PHE A 427 8.44 5.19 -8.42
N TRP A 428 8.54 5.45 -7.13
CA TRP A 428 7.57 6.24 -6.39
C TRP A 428 8.15 7.58 -5.96
N ASP A 429 7.37 8.65 -6.10
CA ASP A 429 7.66 9.95 -5.49
C ASP A 429 7.43 9.86 -3.98
N ALA A 430 8.52 9.76 -3.22
CA ALA A 430 8.52 9.71 -1.77
C ALA A 430 8.86 11.08 -1.14
N SER A 431 8.79 12.17 -1.90
CA SER A 431 9.16 13.51 -1.44
C SER A 431 8.18 14.05 -0.40
N GLY A 432 6.87 13.84 -0.60
CA GLY A 432 5.80 14.44 0.21
C GLY A 432 4.87 13.43 0.87
N VAL A 433 3.64 13.90 1.12
CA VAL A 433 2.53 13.16 1.76
C VAL A 433 1.95 12.10 0.82
N CYS A 434 1.81 12.42 -0.47
CA CYS A 434 1.28 11.47 -1.46
C CYS A 434 2.43 10.65 -2.08
N LEU A 435 2.30 9.33 -2.05
CA LEU A 435 3.22 8.40 -2.72
C LEU A 435 2.69 8.09 -4.12
N HIS A 436 3.18 8.82 -5.12
CA HIS A 436 2.71 8.73 -6.50
C HIS A 436 3.65 7.88 -7.38
N LEU A 437 3.09 7.07 -8.29
CA LEU A 437 3.87 6.27 -9.23
C LEU A 437 4.39 7.13 -10.38
N LEU A 438 5.71 7.17 -10.56
CA LEU A 438 6.36 7.95 -11.62
C LEU A 438 6.67 7.10 -12.85
N TYR A 439 7.14 5.86 -12.68
CA TYR A 439 7.57 4.99 -13.77
C TYR A 439 7.57 3.51 -13.34
N LYS A 440 7.28 2.60 -14.28
CA LYS A 440 7.34 1.14 -14.06
C LYS A 440 8.30 0.48 -15.05
N LEU A 441 9.35 -0.14 -14.51
CA LEU A 441 10.25 -1.03 -15.24
C LEU A 441 9.73 -2.47 -15.23
N SER A 442 9.77 -3.16 -16.37
CA SER A 442 9.43 -4.59 -16.49
C SER A 442 10.63 -5.40 -16.99
N THR A 443 11.23 -6.22 -16.12
CA THR A 443 12.44 -7.02 -16.50
C THR A 443 12.11 -8.27 -17.31
N VAL A 444 10.85 -8.73 -17.26
CA VAL A 444 10.37 -9.90 -17.98
C VAL A 444 10.63 -9.85 -19.49
N ARG A 445 10.72 -8.65 -20.09
CA ARG A 445 10.98 -8.44 -21.52
C ARG A 445 12.28 -9.08 -22.02
N VAL A 446 13.26 -9.30 -21.14
CA VAL A 446 14.55 -9.94 -21.48
C VAL A 446 14.45 -11.47 -21.53
N PHE A 447 13.39 -12.04 -20.97
CA PHE A 447 13.22 -13.47 -20.79
C PHE A 447 12.13 -14.05 -21.72
N LEU A 448 12.21 -15.37 -21.93
CA LEU A 448 11.17 -16.17 -22.56
C LEU A 448 10.33 -16.79 -21.45
N THR A 449 9.13 -16.25 -21.24
CA THR A 449 8.12 -16.77 -20.32
C THR A 449 7.02 -17.50 -21.09
N ASP A 450 6.39 -18.51 -20.48
CA ASP A 450 5.28 -19.25 -21.10
C ASP A 450 3.98 -18.42 -21.20
N ALA A 451 3.93 -17.28 -20.51
CA ALA A 451 2.91 -16.25 -20.66
C ALA A 451 3.49 -15.09 -21.46
N ASP A 452 2.93 -14.80 -22.65
CA ASP A 452 3.27 -13.59 -23.39
C ASP A 452 2.60 -12.39 -22.68
N PRO A 453 3.34 -11.35 -22.26
CA PRO A 453 2.76 -10.22 -21.53
C PRO A 453 1.69 -9.43 -22.33
N ASN A 454 1.62 -9.63 -23.64
CA ASN A 454 0.60 -9.02 -24.50
C ASN A 454 -0.76 -9.72 -24.45
N ASP A 455 -0.88 -10.94 -23.90
CA ASP A 455 -2.19 -11.62 -23.81
C ASP A 455 -3.11 -11.01 -22.74
N ASN A 456 -2.56 -10.20 -21.82
CA ASN A 456 -3.34 -9.50 -20.80
C ASN A 456 -3.81 -8.10 -21.23
N MET A 457 -3.38 -7.59 -22.39
CA MET A 457 -3.78 -6.29 -22.93
C MET A 457 -4.53 -6.47 -24.26
N ASN A 458 -5.85 -6.43 -24.17
CA ASN A 458 -6.75 -6.06 -25.26
C ASN A 458 -6.79 -6.98 -26.51
N THR A 459 -7.20 -8.23 -26.35
CA THR A 459 -7.96 -8.89 -27.42
C THR A 459 -9.38 -9.18 -26.92
N VAL A 460 -10.16 -8.10 -26.77
CA VAL A 460 -11.62 -8.23 -26.76
C VAL A 460 -12.00 -8.71 -28.16
N GLY A 461 -12.43 -9.96 -28.30
CA GLY A 461 -13.20 -10.33 -29.48
C GLY A 461 -14.46 -9.49 -29.46
N GLU A 462 -14.74 -8.72 -30.52
CA GLU A 462 -15.96 -7.90 -30.65
C GLU A 462 -17.26 -8.74 -30.49
N ASP A 463 -17.15 -10.08 -30.51
CA ASP A 463 -18.22 -11.07 -30.36
C ASP A 463 -18.39 -11.66 -28.94
N GLU A 464 -17.60 -11.26 -27.92
CA GLU A 464 -17.75 -11.81 -26.56
C GLU A 464 -18.92 -11.16 -25.78
N TRP A 465 -19.89 -11.97 -25.38
CA TRP A 465 -21.03 -11.55 -24.55
C TRP A 465 -21.10 -12.40 -23.26
N PRO A 466 -21.07 -11.79 -22.06
CA PRO A 466 -21.06 -10.35 -21.74
C PRO A 466 -19.79 -9.59 -22.20
N PRO A 467 -19.87 -8.27 -22.45
CA PRO A 467 -18.76 -7.46 -22.98
C PRO A 467 -17.74 -7.14 -21.87
N LEU A 468 -16.98 -8.15 -21.44
CA LEU A 468 -16.05 -8.06 -20.33
C LEU A 468 -14.80 -7.25 -20.71
N ARG A 469 -14.44 -6.31 -19.84
CA ARG A 469 -13.18 -5.56 -19.93
C ARG A 469 -12.49 -5.58 -18.59
N LYS A 470 -11.36 -6.28 -18.52
CA LYS A 470 -10.50 -6.24 -17.33
C LYS A 470 -9.98 -4.84 -17.10
N VAL A 471 -10.10 -4.36 -15.87
CA VAL A 471 -9.56 -3.09 -15.40
C VAL A 471 -8.93 -3.27 -14.03
N GLY A 472 -8.13 -2.29 -13.62
CA GLY A 472 -7.28 -2.40 -12.44
C GLY A 472 -5.89 -2.93 -12.79
N THR A 473 -5.07 -3.02 -11.76
CA THR A 473 -3.65 -3.37 -11.83
C THR A 473 -3.31 -4.52 -10.90
N PHE A 474 -4.18 -4.86 -9.94
CA PHE A 474 -3.91 -5.92 -8.98
C PHE A 474 -3.95 -7.29 -9.66
N ASP A 475 -2.86 -8.04 -9.50
CA ASP A 475 -2.75 -9.42 -9.96
C ASP A 475 -2.67 -10.38 -8.75
N PRO A 476 -3.71 -11.20 -8.49
CA PRO A 476 -3.66 -12.19 -7.44
C PRO A 476 -2.75 -13.39 -7.78
N TYR A 477 -2.29 -13.50 -9.04
CA TYR A 477 -1.49 -14.61 -9.52
C TYR A 477 0.01 -14.26 -9.47
N SER A 478 0.82 -15.28 -9.21
CA SER A 478 2.28 -15.21 -9.32
C SER A 478 2.68 -16.14 -10.46
N ASP A 479 3.07 -15.56 -11.59
CA ASP A 479 3.40 -16.32 -12.81
C ASP A 479 4.67 -17.14 -12.61
N ASP A 480 5.78 -16.47 -12.28
CA ASP A 480 7.08 -17.11 -12.09
C ASP A 480 7.88 -16.45 -10.95
N PRO A 481 8.02 -17.09 -9.78
CA PRO A 481 8.73 -16.51 -8.64
C PRO A 481 10.23 -16.32 -8.90
N ARG A 482 10.78 -16.90 -9.99
CA ARG A 482 12.16 -16.68 -10.43
C ARG A 482 12.40 -15.23 -10.84
N LEU A 483 11.39 -14.53 -11.34
CA LEU A 483 11.48 -13.13 -11.78
C LEU A 483 11.63 -12.16 -10.61
N GLY A 484 11.21 -12.56 -9.40
CA GLY A 484 11.13 -11.68 -8.24
C GLY A 484 12.41 -10.89 -7.95
N ILE A 485 12.26 -9.56 -7.81
CA ILE A 485 13.40 -8.65 -7.61
C ILE A 485 13.87 -8.69 -6.14
N GLN A 486 15.12 -9.01 -5.90
CA GLN A 486 15.71 -9.17 -4.56
C GLN A 486 16.52 -7.97 -4.10
N LYS A 487 17.20 -7.29 -5.04
CA LYS A 487 18.04 -6.12 -4.77
C LYS A 487 17.91 -5.10 -5.89
N ILE A 488 17.95 -3.83 -5.51
CA ILE A 488 17.93 -2.68 -6.40
C ILE A 488 19.05 -1.74 -5.96
N TYR A 489 19.77 -1.18 -6.92
CA TYR A 489 20.73 -0.10 -6.69
C TYR A 489 20.63 0.91 -7.84
N LEU A 490 20.23 2.15 -7.53
CA LEU A 490 20.14 3.25 -8.49
C LEU A 490 21.24 4.27 -8.22
N CYS A 491 22.08 4.54 -9.21
CA CYS A 491 22.99 5.68 -9.15
C CYS A 491 22.30 6.95 -9.66
N LYS A 492 21.92 7.84 -8.74
CA LYS A 492 21.22 9.11 -9.07
C LYS A 492 22.01 10.10 -9.93
N TYR A 493 23.32 9.93 -10.05
CA TYR A 493 24.18 10.82 -10.84
C TYR A 493 24.29 10.39 -12.31
N SER A 494 24.53 9.09 -12.52
CA SER A 494 24.74 8.53 -13.86
C SER A 494 23.47 8.04 -14.54
N GLY A 495 22.43 7.72 -13.77
CA GLY A 495 21.26 7.02 -14.31
C GLY A 495 21.47 5.52 -14.56
N TYR A 496 22.59 4.93 -14.10
CA TYR A 496 22.73 3.47 -14.09
C TYR A 496 21.87 2.86 -12.98
N LEU A 497 21.18 1.78 -13.33
CA LEU A 497 20.36 0.97 -12.44
C LEU A 497 20.83 -0.48 -12.50
N ALA A 498 21.10 -1.07 -11.34
CA ALA A 498 21.34 -2.50 -11.22
C ALA A 498 20.18 -3.15 -10.45
N VAL A 499 19.62 -4.23 -11.00
CA VAL A 499 18.59 -5.03 -10.33
C VAL A 499 19.02 -6.49 -10.33
N ALA A 500 18.70 -7.20 -9.25
CA ALA A 500 19.02 -8.61 -9.11
C ALA A 500 17.80 -9.41 -8.70
N GLY A 501 17.63 -10.61 -9.25
CA GLY A 501 16.44 -11.44 -9.07
C GLY A 501 16.66 -12.73 -8.26
N THR A 502 15.60 -13.53 -8.18
CA THR A 502 15.55 -14.77 -7.39
C THR A 502 16.33 -15.93 -8.01
N ALA A 503 16.47 -16.00 -9.33
CA ALA A 503 17.16 -17.08 -10.06
C ALA A 503 18.59 -16.72 -10.49
N GLY A 504 19.27 -15.86 -9.72
CA GLY A 504 20.67 -15.50 -9.96
C GLY A 504 20.90 -14.54 -11.12
N GLN A 505 19.85 -13.99 -11.72
CA GLN A 505 19.93 -12.99 -12.78
C GLN A 505 20.24 -11.60 -12.19
N VAL A 506 21.21 -10.90 -12.79
CA VAL A 506 21.57 -9.51 -12.47
C VAL A 506 21.56 -8.69 -13.75
N LEU A 507 20.71 -7.68 -13.82
CA LEU A 507 20.59 -6.79 -14.98
C LEU A 507 21.20 -5.43 -14.64
N VAL A 508 22.01 -4.90 -15.56
CA VAL A 508 22.48 -3.51 -15.52
C VAL A 508 21.82 -2.75 -16.67
N MET A 509 21.24 -1.61 -16.33
CA MET A 509 20.41 -0.78 -17.18
C MET A 509 20.88 0.66 -17.15
N GLU A 510 20.60 1.38 -18.23
CA GLU A 510 20.82 2.81 -18.35
C GLU A 510 19.50 3.50 -18.71
N LEU A 511 19.29 4.71 -18.19
CA LEU A 511 18.12 5.52 -18.54
C LEU A 511 18.31 6.12 -19.94
N ASN A 512 17.39 5.79 -20.84
CA ASN A 512 17.31 6.32 -22.20
C ASN A 512 15.98 7.08 -22.41
N ASP A 513 16.02 8.15 -23.18
CA ASP A 513 14.87 9.03 -23.40
C ASP A 513 14.01 8.57 -24.59
N GLU A 514 14.55 7.72 -25.46
CA GLU A 514 13.90 7.17 -26.65
C GLU A 514 13.77 5.66 -26.60
N ASP A 515 12.83 5.13 -27.37
CA ASP A 515 12.69 3.70 -27.59
C ASP A 515 13.93 3.17 -28.32
N ALA A 516 14.42 2.00 -27.92
CA ALA A 516 15.61 1.41 -28.51
C ALA A 516 15.41 -0.08 -28.76
N GLU A 517 15.94 -0.55 -29.89
CA GLU A 517 16.06 -1.96 -30.19
C GLU A 517 17.53 -2.36 -30.11
N HIS A 518 17.87 -3.24 -29.16
CA HIS A 518 19.24 -3.73 -29.01
C HIS A 518 19.30 -5.11 -28.38
N ILE A 519 20.45 -5.76 -28.54
CA ILE A 519 20.75 -7.06 -27.95
C ILE A 519 21.21 -6.84 -26.50
N VAL A 520 20.72 -7.67 -25.58
CA VAL A 520 21.21 -7.72 -24.20
C VAL A 520 22.35 -8.72 -24.12
N ASP A 521 23.57 -8.24 -23.84
CA ASP A 521 24.71 -9.15 -23.72
C ASP A 521 24.56 -10.07 -22.50
N HIS A 522 24.91 -11.34 -22.66
CA HIS A 522 24.81 -12.34 -21.62
C HIS A 522 26.19 -12.80 -21.15
N ALA A 523 26.42 -12.75 -19.84
CA ALA A 523 27.63 -13.28 -19.21
C ALA A 523 27.27 -14.27 -18.10
N GLU A 524 27.92 -15.43 -18.09
CA GLU A 524 27.76 -16.42 -17.01
C GLU A 524 28.84 -16.21 -15.94
N ALA A 525 28.43 -16.25 -14.67
CA ALA A 525 29.31 -16.13 -13.51
C ALA A 525 29.24 -17.41 -12.67
N ASP A 526 30.16 -18.34 -12.93
CA ASP A 526 30.28 -19.59 -12.18
C ASP A 526 30.94 -19.39 -10.83
N LEU A 527 30.12 -19.31 -9.78
CA LEU A 527 30.56 -19.12 -8.40
C LEU A 527 31.19 -20.39 -7.80
N LEU A 528 31.09 -21.53 -8.48
CA LEU A 528 31.61 -22.82 -8.05
C LEU A 528 32.71 -23.36 -8.97
N GLN A 529 33.33 -22.50 -9.80
CA GLN A 529 34.40 -22.90 -10.73
C GLN A 529 35.55 -23.71 -10.08
N ASP A 530 35.82 -23.49 -8.79
CA ASP A 530 36.89 -24.16 -8.03
C ASP A 530 36.39 -25.39 -7.23
N GLN A 531 35.13 -25.81 -7.41
CA GLN A 531 34.47 -26.87 -6.65
C GLN A 531 33.83 -27.92 -7.58
N GLU A 532 34.36 -29.14 -7.56
CA GLU A 532 33.81 -30.25 -8.34
C GLU A 532 32.71 -31.02 -7.58
N GLY A 533 31.77 -31.61 -8.31
CA GLY A 533 30.77 -32.55 -7.74
C GLY A 533 29.49 -31.93 -7.17
N TYR A 534 29.39 -30.59 -7.08
CA TYR A 534 28.16 -29.93 -6.64
C TYR A 534 27.03 -30.06 -7.66
N ARG A 535 25.83 -30.47 -7.22
CA ARG A 535 24.63 -30.51 -8.06
C ARG A 535 23.57 -29.54 -7.55
N TRP A 536 23.15 -28.62 -8.40
CA TRP A 536 22.06 -27.70 -8.11
C TRP A 536 20.71 -28.44 -8.04
N LYS A 537 19.96 -28.22 -6.96
CA LYS A 537 18.63 -28.82 -6.71
C LYS A 537 17.51 -27.77 -6.58
N GLY A 538 17.72 -26.57 -7.11
CA GLY A 538 16.75 -25.46 -7.06
C GLY A 538 16.13 -25.17 -8.42
N HIS A 539 15.54 -23.98 -8.56
CA HIS A 539 14.98 -23.50 -9.81
C HIS A 539 16.04 -23.38 -10.90
N GLU A 540 15.71 -23.77 -12.13
CA GLU A 540 16.59 -23.54 -13.28
C GLU A 540 16.70 -22.04 -13.60
N LYS A 541 17.79 -21.65 -14.26
CA LYS A 541 17.97 -20.29 -14.77
C LYS A 541 16.84 -19.90 -15.72
N LEU A 542 16.51 -18.61 -15.75
CA LEU A 542 15.52 -18.09 -16.70
C LEU A 542 16.06 -18.20 -18.13
N LYS A 543 15.19 -18.56 -19.06
CA LYS A 543 15.54 -18.60 -20.49
C LYS A 543 15.56 -17.17 -21.01
N THR A 544 16.64 -16.79 -21.67
CA THR A 544 16.83 -15.45 -22.23
C THR A 544 16.29 -15.39 -23.66
N ARG A 545 15.85 -14.21 -24.10
CA ARG A 545 15.54 -13.98 -25.52
C ARG A 545 16.84 -13.90 -26.31
N ASP A 546 16.91 -14.66 -27.40
CA ASP A 546 18.01 -14.56 -28.36
C ASP A 546 17.70 -13.48 -29.40
N GLY A 547 18.66 -12.59 -29.66
CA GLY A 547 18.52 -11.50 -30.64
C GLY A 547 18.11 -10.15 -30.04
N PRO A 548 17.84 -9.15 -30.91
CA PRO A 548 17.46 -7.81 -30.46
C PRO A 548 16.06 -7.80 -29.82
N VAL A 549 15.90 -6.99 -28.77
CA VAL A 549 14.63 -6.77 -28.09
C VAL A 549 14.30 -5.29 -28.16
N GLN A 550 13.04 -4.97 -28.45
CA GLN A 550 12.53 -3.60 -28.43
C GLN A 550 12.18 -3.17 -26.99
N PHE A 551 12.79 -2.10 -26.54
CA PHE A 551 12.54 -1.47 -25.25
C PHE A 551 11.93 -0.09 -25.44
N GLU A 552 10.96 0.23 -24.58
CA GLU A 552 10.39 1.57 -24.48
C GLU A 552 11.39 2.54 -23.83
N ALA A 553 11.17 3.84 -24.02
CA ALA A 553 11.89 4.89 -23.31
C ALA A 553 11.83 4.66 -21.79
N GLY A 554 12.98 4.76 -21.13
CA GLY A 554 13.13 4.42 -19.72
C GLY A 554 14.43 3.68 -19.43
N PHE A 555 14.44 2.86 -18.39
CA PHE A 555 15.62 2.07 -18.03
C PHE A 555 15.74 0.84 -18.92
N GLN A 556 16.73 0.83 -19.81
CA GLN A 556 16.91 -0.20 -20.82
C GLN A 556 18.11 -1.11 -20.46
N PRO A 557 17.94 -2.44 -20.42
CA PRO A 557 19.02 -3.36 -20.06
C PRO A 557 19.97 -3.53 -21.23
N PHE A 558 21.27 -3.47 -20.96
CA PHE A 558 22.31 -3.71 -21.96
C PHE A 558 23.18 -4.93 -21.62
N VAL A 559 23.14 -5.40 -20.38
CA VAL A 559 23.86 -6.61 -19.95
C VAL A 559 23.09 -7.38 -18.87
N LEU A 560 23.10 -8.70 -19.02
CA LEU A 560 22.60 -9.70 -18.09
C LEU A 560 23.77 -10.56 -17.60
N VAL A 561 23.99 -10.57 -16.28
CA VAL A 561 24.92 -11.48 -15.62
C VAL A 561 24.12 -12.59 -14.95
N GLN A 562 24.28 -13.83 -15.41
CA GLN A 562 23.62 -15.00 -14.86
C GLN A 562 24.57 -15.74 -13.90
N CYS A 563 24.21 -15.80 -12.63
CA CYS A 563 24.96 -16.58 -11.65
C CYS A 563 24.75 -18.09 -11.87
N GLN A 564 25.81 -18.85 -11.70
CA GLN A 564 25.79 -20.31 -11.70
C GLN A 564 26.40 -20.81 -10.37
N PRO A 565 25.67 -21.59 -9.55
CA PRO A 565 24.25 -21.95 -9.67
C PRO A 565 23.28 -20.75 -9.65
N PRO A 566 22.08 -20.87 -10.24
CA PRO A 566 21.07 -19.81 -10.30
C PRO A 566 20.33 -19.62 -8.96
N ALA A 567 21.10 -19.33 -7.91
CA ALA A 567 20.61 -19.08 -6.57
C ALA A 567 20.18 -17.61 -6.39
N VAL A 568 19.36 -17.38 -5.38
CA VAL A 568 18.89 -16.03 -4.98
C VAL A 568 20.07 -15.09 -4.78
N VAL A 569 20.01 -13.89 -5.38
CA VAL A 569 20.99 -12.84 -5.14
C VAL A 569 20.70 -12.16 -3.81
N THR A 570 21.66 -12.19 -2.90
CA THR A 570 21.52 -11.82 -1.49
C THR A 570 22.10 -10.45 -1.17
N SER A 571 23.00 -9.96 -2.03
CA SER A 571 23.66 -8.66 -1.92
C SER A 571 24.03 -8.14 -3.30
N LEU A 572 23.92 -6.82 -3.50
CA LEU A 572 24.22 -6.12 -4.74
C LEU A 572 24.89 -4.77 -4.42
N ALA A 573 25.92 -4.39 -5.16
CA ALA A 573 26.53 -3.07 -5.10
C ALA A 573 26.95 -2.62 -6.50
N LEU A 574 26.73 -1.35 -6.83
CA LEU A 574 27.08 -0.76 -8.12
C LEU A 574 28.01 0.44 -7.89
N HIS A 575 29.13 0.50 -8.61
CA HIS A 575 30.02 1.65 -8.65
C HIS A 575 30.04 2.25 -10.05
N SER A 576 29.21 3.26 -10.25
CA SER A 576 28.95 3.90 -11.55
C SER A 576 30.15 4.64 -12.16
N GLU A 577 31.09 5.10 -11.32
CA GLU A 577 32.32 5.76 -11.78
C GLU A 577 33.32 4.74 -12.37
N TRP A 578 33.56 3.63 -11.68
CA TRP A 578 34.46 2.55 -12.12
C TRP A 578 33.81 1.60 -13.13
N LYS A 579 32.49 1.73 -13.32
CA LYS A 579 31.65 0.88 -14.18
C LYS A 579 31.68 -0.59 -13.74
N LEU A 580 31.55 -0.81 -12.44
CA LEU A 580 31.63 -2.13 -11.82
C LEU A 580 30.35 -2.46 -11.06
N VAL A 581 29.91 -3.70 -11.17
CA VAL A 581 28.80 -4.26 -10.38
C VAL A 581 29.28 -5.50 -9.63
N ALA A 582 28.98 -5.57 -8.34
CA ALA A 582 29.27 -6.71 -7.49
C ALA A 582 27.96 -7.35 -7.04
N PHE A 583 27.91 -8.68 -7.05
CA PHE A 583 26.73 -9.46 -6.66
C PHE A 583 27.16 -10.66 -5.81
N GLY A 584 26.30 -11.05 -4.87
CA GLY A 584 26.56 -12.18 -3.98
C GLY A 584 25.34 -13.08 -3.85
N THR A 585 25.57 -14.36 -3.62
CA THR A 585 24.54 -15.39 -3.39
C THR A 585 24.85 -16.15 -2.10
N SER A 586 24.13 -17.25 -1.85
CA SER A 586 24.45 -18.20 -0.78
C SER A 586 25.78 -18.92 -0.97
N HIS A 587 26.34 -18.96 -2.19
CA HIS A 587 27.50 -19.80 -2.54
C HIS A 587 28.81 -19.01 -2.67
N GLY A 588 28.70 -17.74 -3.02
CA GLY A 588 29.85 -16.91 -3.35
C GLY A 588 29.45 -15.52 -3.80
N PHE A 589 30.42 -14.77 -4.28
CA PHE A 589 30.20 -13.46 -4.89
C PHE A 589 31.12 -13.25 -6.08
N GLY A 590 30.76 -12.30 -6.94
CA GLY A 590 31.52 -11.93 -8.12
C GLY A 590 31.58 -10.42 -8.31
N LEU A 591 32.54 -10.01 -9.13
CA LEU A 591 32.69 -8.65 -9.62
C LEU A 591 32.66 -8.69 -11.15
N PHE A 592 31.81 -7.85 -11.72
CA PHE A 592 31.61 -7.76 -13.16
C PHE A 592 31.84 -6.32 -13.63
N ASP A 593 32.54 -6.21 -14.75
CA ASP A 593 32.80 -4.98 -15.46
C ASP A 593 31.71 -4.79 -16.53
N HIS A 594 30.78 -3.88 -16.26
CA HIS A 594 29.66 -3.63 -17.17
C HIS A 594 30.01 -2.68 -18.32
N GLN A 595 31.21 -2.08 -18.33
CA GLN A 595 31.71 -1.32 -19.48
C GLN A 595 32.31 -2.25 -20.54
N GLN A 596 33.19 -3.17 -20.13
CA GLN A 596 33.78 -4.18 -21.01
C GLN A 596 32.90 -5.42 -21.18
N LYS A 597 31.79 -5.50 -20.44
CA LYS A 597 30.87 -6.65 -20.41
C LYS A 597 31.60 -7.94 -20.06
N ARG A 598 32.51 -7.87 -19.08
CA ARG A 598 33.44 -8.96 -18.73
C ARG A 598 33.43 -9.24 -17.24
N LEU A 599 33.44 -10.53 -16.89
CA LEU A 599 33.65 -10.98 -15.52
C LEU A 599 35.08 -10.69 -15.05
N VAL A 600 35.23 -9.95 -13.95
CA VAL A 600 36.54 -9.59 -13.38
C VAL A 600 37.07 -10.73 -12.52
N PHE A 601 36.26 -11.19 -11.56
CA PHE A 601 36.54 -12.36 -10.75
C PHE A 601 35.27 -12.92 -10.10
N VAL A 602 35.36 -14.17 -9.66
CA VAL A 602 34.38 -14.85 -8.79
C VAL A 602 35.11 -15.45 -7.59
N LYS A 603 34.44 -15.52 -6.46
CA LYS A 603 34.95 -16.09 -5.22
C LYS A 603 33.89 -16.99 -4.60
N CYS A 604 34.17 -18.29 -4.56
CA CYS A 604 33.41 -19.23 -3.75
C CYS A 604 33.68 -18.98 -2.27
N THR A 605 32.62 -19.00 -1.46
CA THR A 605 32.69 -18.80 0.00
C THR A 605 32.17 -20.00 0.79
N LEU A 606 31.82 -21.10 0.12
CA LEU A 606 31.39 -22.33 0.77
C LEU A 606 32.56 -23.03 1.46
N HIS A 607 32.32 -23.51 2.68
CA HIS A 607 33.23 -24.44 3.35
C HIS A 607 32.97 -25.87 2.85
N PRO A 608 33.97 -26.77 2.76
CA PRO A 608 33.77 -28.17 2.35
C PRO A 608 32.69 -28.91 3.15
N SER A 609 32.48 -28.56 4.43
CA SER A 609 31.42 -29.12 5.27
C SER A 609 30.00 -28.60 4.94
N ASP A 610 29.88 -27.42 4.33
CA ASP A 610 28.60 -26.82 3.92
C ASP A 610 28.01 -27.49 2.67
N GLN A 611 28.81 -28.25 1.90
CA GLN A 611 28.35 -28.95 0.70
C GLN A 611 27.27 -30.00 1.01
N LEU A 612 27.43 -30.74 2.11
CA LEU A 612 26.47 -31.77 2.56
C LEU A 612 25.14 -31.16 3.05
N ALA A 613 25.18 -29.94 3.62
CA ALA A 613 23.98 -29.26 4.12
C ALA A 613 23.11 -28.67 3.00
N LEU A 614 23.72 -28.35 1.86
CA LEU A 614 23.06 -27.83 0.66
C LEU A 614 22.42 -28.93 -0.21
N GLU A 615 22.64 -30.21 0.08
CA GLU A 615 22.04 -31.33 -0.65
C GLU A 615 20.55 -31.58 -0.34
N GLY A 616 19.99 -30.92 0.67
CA GLY A 616 18.55 -30.92 0.95
C GLY A 616 17.80 -29.93 0.04
N PRO A 617 16.52 -30.17 -0.31
CA PRO A 617 15.77 -29.27 -1.18
C PRO A 617 15.68 -27.88 -0.52
N LEU A 618 16.39 -26.92 -1.11
CA LEU A 618 16.29 -25.47 -0.84
C LEU A 618 14.93 -24.89 -1.26
N SER A 619 13.99 -25.74 -1.72
CA SER A 619 12.57 -25.47 -1.92
C SER A 619 11.84 -25.32 -0.58
N ARG A 620 12.11 -24.19 0.06
CA ARG A 620 11.20 -23.35 0.82
C ARG A 620 12.13 -22.36 1.47
N VAL A 621 12.03 -21.10 1.04
CA VAL A 621 12.04 -19.98 1.97
C VAL A 621 11.49 -20.55 3.29
N LYS A 622 12.34 -20.72 4.31
CA LYS A 622 11.91 -21.05 5.67
C LYS A 622 11.19 -19.79 6.16
N SER A 623 10.04 -19.61 5.55
CA SER A 623 9.04 -18.63 5.73
C SER A 623 8.67 -18.71 7.19
N LEU A 624 8.43 -17.52 7.71
CA LEU A 624 7.57 -17.20 8.84
C LEU A 624 6.39 -18.17 9.06
N LYS A 625 5.98 -18.99 8.07
CA LYS A 625 5.04 -20.12 8.20
C LYS A 625 5.40 -21.21 9.23
N LYS A 626 6.67 -21.42 9.64
CA LYS A 626 6.97 -22.39 10.73
C LYS A 626 6.61 -21.84 12.13
N SER A 627 6.73 -20.53 12.33
CA SER A 627 6.22 -19.82 13.51
C SER A 627 4.67 -19.87 13.54
N LEU A 628 4.01 -19.64 12.41
CA LEU A 628 2.54 -19.73 12.31
C LEU A 628 2.01 -21.14 12.59
N ARG A 629 2.61 -22.22 12.05
CA ARG A 629 2.16 -23.59 12.35
C ARG A 629 2.43 -24.04 13.80
N GLN A 630 3.44 -23.47 14.48
CA GLN A 630 3.64 -23.69 15.91
C GLN A 630 2.68 -22.83 16.77
N SER A 631 2.37 -21.60 16.34
CA SER A 631 1.40 -20.72 17.01
C SER A 631 -0.03 -21.27 16.92
N PHE A 632 -0.45 -21.82 15.77
CA PHE A 632 -1.77 -22.47 15.64
C PHE A 632 -1.88 -23.79 16.42
N ARG A 633 -0.78 -24.53 16.64
CA ARG A 633 -0.78 -25.69 17.57
C ARG A 633 -0.83 -25.26 19.04
N ARG A 634 -0.33 -24.06 19.36
CA ARG A 634 -0.41 -23.46 20.71
C ARG A 634 -1.81 -22.86 20.97
N ILE A 635 -2.44 -22.26 19.96
CA ILE A 635 -3.81 -21.72 20.02
C ILE A 635 -4.89 -22.82 19.96
N ARG A 636 -4.68 -23.93 19.22
CA ARG A 636 -5.59 -25.09 19.30
C ARG A 636 -5.50 -25.88 20.61
N ARG A 637 -4.43 -25.71 21.40
CA ARG A 637 -4.35 -26.30 22.74
C ARG A 637 -4.96 -25.43 23.85
N SER A 638 -5.22 -24.14 23.60
CA SER A 638 -5.90 -23.27 24.57
C SER A 638 -7.42 -23.18 24.41
N ARG A 639 -8.02 -23.84 23.39
CA ARG A 639 -9.48 -23.84 23.16
C ARG A 639 -10.17 -25.21 23.22
N VAL A 640 -9.51 -26.24 23.78
CA VAL A 640 -10.16 -27.52 24.09
C VAL A 640 -10.03 -27.82 25.58
N SER A 641 -10.68 -27.02 26.41
CA SER A 641 -11.15 -27.44 27.73
C SER A 641 -12.43 -26.69 28.09
N SER A 642 -13.49 -26.99 27.34
CA SER A 642 -14.87 -26.60 27.69
C SER A 642 -15.84 -27.42 26.85
N ARG A 643 -15.98 -28.72 27.17
CA ARG A 643 -17.23 -29.45 26.92
C ARG A 643 -17.31 -30.73 27.75
N LYS A 644 -18.11 -30.63 28.82
CA LYS A 644 -18.75 -31.68 29.63
C LYS A 644 -18.73 -33.10 29.04
N ARG A 645 -18.18 -34.06 29.80
CA ARG A 645 -18.80 -35.38 30.00
C ARG A 645 -18.71 -35.78 31.48
N ARG A 646 -19.83 -36.32 31.97
CA ARG A 646 -20.09 -36.76 33.35
C ARG A 646 -19.35 -38.08 33.66
N GLY A 647 -18.94 -38.23 34.92
CA GLY A 647 -18.83 -39.52 35.61
C GLY A 647 -17.45 -39.83 36.19
N GLY A 648 -17.37 -39.96 37.52
CA GLY A 648 -16.27 -40.67 38.21
C GLY A 648 -15.51 -39.84 39.25
N SER A 649 -15.64 -40.28 40.51
CA SER A 649 -15.02 -39.76 41.75
C SER A 649 -13.48 -39.75 41.74
N GLY A 650 -12.85 -38.75 42.38
CA GLY A 650 -11.43 -38.82 42.79
C GLY A 650 -10.72 -37.47 42.97
N ASN A 651 -10.52 -37.07 44.24
CA ASN A 651 -9.58 -36.12 44.85
C ASN A 651 -9.02 -34.94 44.02
N ALA A 652 -9.54 -33.74 44.30
CA ALA A 652 -9.12 -32.45 43.72
C ALA A 652 -8.01 -31.71 44.49
N SER A 653 -7.39 -32.29 45.52
CA SER A 653 -6.39 -31.61 46.37
C SER A 653 -4.94 -31.75 45.89
N GLU A 654 -4.57 -32.81 45.17
CA GLU A 654 -3.16 -33.05 44.78
C GLU A 654 -2.74 -32.30 43.49
N VAL A 655 -3.69 -31.94 42.62
CA VAL A 655 -3.39 -31.24 41.35
C VAL A 655 -3.17 -29.73 41.56
N GLN A 656 -3.73 -29.17 42.63
CA GLN A 656 -3.58 -27.74 42.95
C GLN A 656 -2.21 -27.44 43.61
N GLU A 657 -1.68 -28.34 44.44
CA GLU A 657 -0.34 -28.19 45.03
C GLU A 657 0.80 -28.38 44.03
N ALA A 658 0.62 -29.24 43.02
CA ALA A 658 1.63 -29.45 41.97
C ALA A 658 1.77 -28.23 41.03
N ASN A 659 0.68 -27.51 40.75
CA ASN A 659 0.71 -26.28 39.95
C ASN A 659 1.26 -25.09 40.75
N ALA A 660 0.97 -25.00 42.06
CA ALA A 660 1.50 -23.95 42.93
C ALA A 660 3.03 -24.06 43.13
N LYS A 661 3.58 -25.29 43.16
CA LYS A 661 5.03 -25.53 43.18
C LYS A 661 5.71 -25.18 41.86
N PHE A 662 5.05 -25.43 40.72
CA PHE A 662 5.59 -25.04 39.40
C PHE A 662 5.63 -23.52 39.21
N ASP A 663 4.60 -22.81 39.69
CA ASP A 663 4.57 -21.34 39.64
C ASP A 663 5.64 -20.71 40.58
N GLN A 664 5.90 -21.33 41.74
CA GLN A 664 6.98 -20.89 42.66
C GLN A 664 8.38 -21.13 42.09
N ASP A 665 8.64 -22.26 41.43
CA ASP A 665 9.93 -22.53 40.78
C ASP A 665 10.18 -21.58 39.59
N THR A 666 9.14 -21.15 38.88
CA THR A 666 9.27 -20.12 37.81
C THR A 666 9.46 -18.69 38.33
N LEU A 667 9.02 -18.39 39.56
CA LEU A 667 9.17 -17.07 40.17
C LEU A 667 10.51 -16.90 40.90
N GLN A 668 11.15 -17.98 41.34
CA GLN A 668 12.49 -17.93 41.96
C GLN A 668 13.65 -17.83 40.95
N GLU A 669 13.43 -18.08 39.65
CA GLU A 669 14.41 -17.75 38.59
C GLU A 669 14.39 -16.27 38.16
N MET A 670 13.49 -15.44 38.72
CA MET A 670 13.30 -14.04 38.31
C MET A 670 14.07 -12.98 39.11
N GLU A 671 14.99 -13.37 40.01
CA GLU A 671 15.94 -12.42 40.62
C GLU A 671 17.39 -12.87 40.45
N LEU A 672 17.99 -12.51 39.31
CA LEU A 672 19.44 -12.40 39.18
C LEU A 672 19.79 -11.05 38.54
N ALA A 673 20.58 -10.27 39.28
CA ALA A 673 21.28 -9.06 38.85
C ALA A 673 21.97 -9.24 37.48
N PRO A 674 22.25 -8.18 36.70
CA PRO A 674 22.58 -8.29 35.28
C PRO A 674 23.85 -9.11 35.04
N VAL A 675 23.68 -10.40 34.76
CA VAL A 675 24.74 -11.29 34.31
C VAL A 675 25.01 -10.94 32.86
N GLN A 676 26.11 -10.23 32.59
CA GLN A 676 26.70 -10.14 31.26
C GLN A 676 26.90 -11.56 30.71
N ARG A 677 25.95 -12.06 29.91
CA ARG A 677 26.10 -13.32 29.19
C ARG A 677 27.33 -13.20 28.29
N LYS A 678 28.35 -14.03 28.57
CA LYS A 678 29.47 -14.25 27.64
C LYS A 678 28.84 -14.76 26.33
N ILE A 679 28.92 -13.95 25.27
CA ILE A 679 28.57 -14.37 23.92
C ILE A 679 29.57 -15.48 23.54
N GLU A 680 29.12 -16.73 23.62
CA GLU A 680 29.87 -17.88 23.10
C GLU A 680 29.89 -17.82 21.58
N ALA A 681 31.06 -18.07 20.98
CA ALA A 681 31.20 -18.08 19.53
C ALA A 681 30.37 -19.23 18.94
N ARG A 682 29.62 -18.95 17.87
CA ARG A 682 28.86 -20.00 17.15
C ARG A 682 29.81 -21.09 16.65
N SER A 683 29.39 -22.36 16.75
CA SER A 683 30.18 -23.50 16.29
C SER A 683 30.36 -23.45 14.76
N ALA A 684 31.45 -24.04 14.25
CA ALA A 684 31.70 -24.12 12.80
C ALA A 684 30.73 -25.07 12.06
N GLU A 685 29.82 -25.73 12.78
CA GLU A 685 28.85 -26.70 12.26
C GLU A 685 27.51 -26.05 11.85
N ASP A 686 27.35 -24.74 12.07
CA ASP A 686 26.20 -23.99 11.56
C ASP A 686 26.25 -23.98 10.03
N SER A 687 25.39 -24.78 9.39
CA SER A 687 25.21 -24.79 7.93
C SER A 687 24.99 -23.35 7.42
N PHE A 688 25.59 -22.98 6.28
CA PHE A 688 25.46 -21.68 5.60
C PHE A 688 26.40 -20.56 6.11
N THR A 689 27.66 -20.89 6.43
CA THR A 689 28.66 -19.87 6.80
C THR A 689 29.07 -18.98 5.62
N GLY A 690 29.06 -19.52 4.40
CA GLY A 690 29.47 -18.84 3.17
C GLY A 690 28.51 -17.77 2.64
N PHE A 691 27.28 -17.68 3.14
CA PHE A 691 26.24 -16.82 2.59
C PHE A 691 26.65 -15.33 2.62
N VAL A 692 26.71 -14.68 1.46
CA VAL A 692 27.15 -13.28 1.33
C VAL A 692 26.00 -12.34 1.68
N ARG A 693 26.22 -11.41 2.62
CA ARG A 693 25.17 -10.54 3.17
C ARG A 693 25.34 -9.08 2.75
N THR A 694 26.58 -8.62 2.61
CA THR A 694 26.90 -7.21 2.36
C THR A 694 28.05 -7.11 1.37
N LEU A 695 27.91 -6.20 0.41
CA LEU A 695 28.95 -5.79 -0.52
C LEU A 695 29.10 -4.28 -0.42
N TYR A 696 30.34 -3.78 -0.39
CA TYR A 696 30.63 -2.36 -0.27
C TYR A 696 31.89 -2.00 -1.05
N PHE A 697 31.79 -1.00 -1.92
CA PHE A 697 32.95 -0.42 -2.59
C PHE A 697 33.53 0.72 -1.75
N ALA A 698 34.85 0.86 -1.76
CA ALA A 698 35.55 1.94 -1.08
C ALA A 698 36.85 2.28 -1.80
N ASP A 699 37.19 3.56 -1.92
CA ASP A 699 38.56 3.98 -2.24
C ASP A 699 39.31 4.29 -0.94
N THR A 700 40.24 3.42 -0.55
CA THR A 700 40.86 3.49 0.78
C THR A 700 42.21 2.76 0.84
N PHE A 701 42.87 2.82 2.00
CA PHE A 701 44.17 2.22 2.25
C PHE A 701 44.04 0.73 2.63
N LEU A 702 44.53 -0.18 1.78
CA LEU A 702 44.49 -1.64 2.02
C LEU A 702 45.85 -2.24 2.40
N ARG A 703 46.93 -1.77 1.77
CA ARG A 703 48.29 -2.31 1.94
C ARG A 703 49.19 -1.32 2.66
N ASP A 704 49.35 -0.14 2.07
CA ASP A 704 50.21 0.93 2.56
C ASP A 704 49.39 2.12 3.03
N SER A 705 49.95 2.91 3.95
CA SER A 705 49.30 4.12 4.47
C SER A 705 49.46 5.34 3.55
N SER A 706 50.26 5.25 2.49
CA SER A 706 50.53 6.36 1.57
C SER A 706 49.74 6.29 0.27
N ARG A 707 49.34 5.10 -0.16
CA ARG A 707 48.64 4.88 -1.42
C ARG A 707 47.30 4.18 -1.17
N HIS A 708 46.22 4.87 -1.50
CA HIS A 708 44.89 4.28 -1.54
C HIS A 708 44.67 3.53 -2.87
N CYS A 709 43.76 2.56 -2.86
CA CYS A 709 43.27 1.92 -4.07
C CYS A 709 41.76 1.70 -3.99
N PRO A 710 41.07 1.69 -5.16
CA PRO A 710 39.74 1.13 -5.28
C PRO A 710 39.67 -0.26 -4.66
N SER A 711 38.62 -0.54 -3.90
CA SER A 711 38.47 -1.80 -3.17
C SER A 711 37.02 -2.26 -3.10
N LEU A 712 36.85 -3.59 -3.08
CA LEU A 712 35.57 -4.24 -2.84
C LEU A 712 35.65 -5.04 -1.54
N TRP A 713 34.67 -4.84 -0.67
CA TRP A 713 34.52 -5.52 0.61
C TRP A 713 33.29 -6.42 0.60
N ALA A 714 33.43 -7.65 1.08
CA ALA A 714 32.34 -8.62 1.14
C ALA A 714 32.22 -9.20 2.55
N GLY A 715 31.02 -9.16 3.14
CA GLY A 715 30.72 -9.71 4.46
C GLY A 715 29.87 -10.97 4.36
N THR A 716 30.23 -12.01 5.10
CA THR A 716 29.51 -13.30 5.11
C THR A 716 28.71 -13.54 6.39
N ASN A 717 27.86 -14.57 6.34
CA ASN A 717 27.06 -15.03 7.45
C ASN A 717 27.90 -15.67 8.58
N GLY A 718 29.07 -16.24 8.26
CA GLY A 718 30.04 -16.74 9.23
C GLY A 718 30.91 -15.66 9.92
N GLY A 719 30.64 -14.38 9.66
CA GLY A 719 31.43 -13.28 10.25
C GLY A 719 32.79 -13.07 9.58
N THR A 720 32.96 -13.52 8.33
CA THR A 720 34.18 -13.29 7.54
C THR A 720 34.00 -12.02 6.70
N VAL A 721 35.03 -11.17 6.64
CA VAL A 721 35.08 -10.01 5.77
C VAL A 721 36.26 -10.14 4.81
N TYR A 722 35.97 -10.24 3.53
CA TYR A 722 36.98 -10.24 2.46
C TYR A 722 37.19 -8.82 1.94
N ALA A 723 38.42 -8.47 1.62
CA ALA A 723 38.75 -7.20 0.93
C ALA A 723 39.62 -7.48 -0.29
N PHE A 724 39.20 -6.96 -1.45
CA PHE A 724 39.91 -7.05 -2.72
C PHE A 724 40.39 -5.65 -3.11
N CYS A 725 41.68 -5.52 -3.45
CA CYS A 725 42.18 -4.30 -4.10
C CYS A 725 41.93 -4.42 -5.60
N LEU A 726 41.40 -3.36 -6.19
CA LEU A 726 41.01 -3.27 -7.58
C LEU A 726 41.95 -2.32 -8.31
N ARG A 727 42.44 -2.75 -9.47
CA ARG A 727 43.17 -1.90 -10.41
C ARG A 727 42.21 -1.52 -11.53
N VAL A 728 41.59 -0.36 -11.39
CA VAL A 728 40.71 0.24 -12.40
C VAL A 728 41.57 1.10 -13.34
N PRO A 729 41.64 0.78 -14.64
CA PRO A 729 42.38 1.60 -15.59
C PRO A 729 41.77 3.01 -15.73
N PRO A 730 42.58 4.03 -16.07
CA PRO A 730 42.06 5.35 -16.42
C PRO A 730 41.13 5.30 -17.63
N ALA A 731 40.30 6.34 -17.81
CA ALA A 731 39.31 6.42 -18.88
C ALA A 731 39.90 6.15 -20.28
N GLU A 732 41.08 6.67 -20.58
CA GLU A 732 41.78 6.50 -21.87
C GLU A 732 42.11 5.04 -22.20
N ARG A 733 42.36 4.21 -21.20
CA ARG A 733 42.72 2.79 -21.36
C ARG A 733 41.62 1.85 -20.89
N ARG A 734 40.43 2.39 -20.62
CA ARG A 734 39.34 1.66 -19.97
C ARG A 734 38.76 0.54 -20.84
N MET A 735 38.94 0.61 -22.15
CA MET A 735 38.56 -0.45 -23.10
C MET A 735 39.73 -1.37 -23.49
N ASP A 736 40.98 -0.91 -23.34
CA ASP A 736 42.18 -1.64 -23.76
C ASP A 736 42.71 -2.57 -22.67
N GLU A 737 42.75 -2.09 -21.41
CA GLU A 737 43.27 -2.83 -20.27
C GLU A 737 42.10 -3.39 -19.43
N PRO A 738 42.11 -4.67 -19.05
CA PRO A 738 41.06 -5.22 -18.18
C PRO A 738 41.26 -4.79 -16.73
N VAL A 739 40.15 -4.61 -16.01
CA VAL A 739 40.18 -4.42 -14.55
C VAL A 739 40.76 -5.67 -13.89
N ARG A 740 41.66 -5.47 -12.91
CA ARG A 740 42.25 -6.58 -12.13
C ARG A 740 41.84 -6.49 -10.67
N ALA A 741 41.58 -7.62 -10.05
CA ALA A 741 41.26 -7.72 -8.63
C ALA A 741 42.23 -8.69 -7.93
N GLU A 742 42.66 -8.36 -6.72
CA GLU A 742 43.53 -9.22 -5.91
C GLU A 742 43.04 -9.21 -4.46
N GLN A 743 42.87 -10.40 -3.86
CA GLN A 743 42.47 -10.52 -2.46
C GLN A 743 43.59 -9.97 -1.57
N ALA A 744 43.30 -8.92 -0.80
CA ALA A 744 44.28 -8.23 0.03
C ALA A 744 44.12 -8.54 1.52
N LYS A 745 42.88 -8.73 1.99
CA LYS A 745 42.58 -9.03 3.40
C LYS A 745 41.48 -10.08 3.52
N GLU A 746 41.56 -10.84 4.59
CA GLU A 746 40.51 -11.72 5.08
C GLU A 746 40.44 -11.56 6.60
N ILE A 747 39.32 -11.04 7.09
CA ILE A 747 39.15 -10.67 8.50
C ILE A 747 38.05 -11.56 9.08
N GLN A 748 38.43 -12.42 10.04
CA GLN A 748 37.47 -13.26 10.74
C GLN A 748 37.04 -12.61 12.06
N LEU A 749 35.75 -12.37 12.22
CA LEU A 749 35.17 -11.94 13.49
C LEU A 749 35.16 -13.12 14.48
N MET A 750 35.74 -12.90 15.66
CA MET A 750 35.85 -13.94 16.70
C MET A 750 34.49 -14.48 17.19
N HIS A 751 33.45 -13.65 17.17
CA HIS A 751 32.10 -14.05 17.59
C HIS A 751 31.28 -14.70 16.46
N ARG A 752 31.80 -14.72 15.22
CA ARG A 752 31.21 -15.41 14.05
C ARG A 752 29.75 -15.06 13.75
N ALA A 753 29.28 -13.89 14.17
CA ALA A 753 27.94 -13.43 13.81
C ALA A 753 27.91 -12.89 12.36
N PRO A 754 26.75 -12.99 11.68
CA PRO A 754 26.60 -12.50 10.31
C PRO A 754 26.94 -11.01 10.20
N VAL A 755 27.72 -10.65 9.18
CA VAL A 755 28.02 -9.26 8.85
C VAL A 755 26.80 -8.67 8.12
N VAL A 756 26.30 -7.53 8.59
CA VAL A 756 25.11 -6.87 8.04
C VAL A 756 25.43 -5.49 7.44
N GLY A 757 26.58 -4.91 7.79
CA GLY A 757 27.02 -3.62 7.27
C GLY A 757 28.55 -3.53 7.26
N ILE A 758 29.09 -2.92 6.20
CA ILE A 758 30.50 -2.55 6.06
C ILE A 758 30.53 -1.10 5.63
N LEU A 759 31.38 -0.30 6.25
CA LEU A 759 31.53 1.11 5.94
C LEU A 759 32.98 1.53 6.20
N VAL A 760 33.48 2.48 5.41
CA VAL A 760 34.78 3.11 5.65
C VAL A 760 34.57 4.58 6.01
N LEU A 761 35.27 5.03 7.05
CA LEU A 761 35.35 6.43 7.47
C LEU A 761 36.71 7.01 7.08
N ASP A 762 36.72 8.25 6.63
CA ASP A 762 37.92 9.00 6.26
C ASP A 762 38.74 9.48 7.48
N GLY A 763 39.77 10.30 7.24
CA GLY A 763 40.62 10.87 8.28
C GLY A 763 39.87 11.75 9.30
N ARG A 764 38.74 12.35 8.91
CA ARG A 764 37.84 13.13 9.77
C ARG A 764 36.74 12.28 10.40
N SER A 765 36.80 10.95 10.23
CA SER A 765 35.78 9.99 10.66
C SER A 765 34.41 10.20 10.00
N THR A 766 34.39 10.79 8.80
CA THR A 766 33.21 10.94 7.96
C THR A 766 33.10 9.72 7.03
N PRO A 767 31.91 9.14 6.84
CA PRO A 767 31.71 8.06 5.87
C PRO A 767 32.17 8.46 4.46
N LEU A 768 32.79 7.52 3.72
CA LEU A 768 33.13 7.78 2.32
C LEU A 768 31.87 8.11 1.49
N PRO A 769 31.97 9.06 0.54
CA PRO A 769 30.86 9.49 -0.28
C PRO A 769 30.39 8.41 -1.26
N GLU A 770 29.17 8.58 -1.79
CA GLU A 770 28.60 7.70 -2.80
C GLU A 770 29.39 7.76 -4.13
N PRO A 771 29.34 6.71 -4.98
CA PRO A 771 29.96 6.74 -6.30
C PRO A 771 29.48 7.93 -7.13
N LEU A 772 30.42 8.67 -7.75
CA LEU A 772 30.21 9.94 -8.46
C LEU A 772 29.76 11.15 -7.62
N GLU A 773 29.57 11.03 -6.30
CA GLU A 773 29.19 12.18 -5.46
C GLU A 773 30.29 13.24 -5.44
N VAL A 774 31.56 12.85 -5.32
CA VAL A 774 32.71 13.79 -5.35
C VAL A 774 32.86 14.49 -6.70
N ALA A 775 32.53 13.79 -7.80
CA ALA A 775 32.58 14.38 -9.14
C ALA A 775 31.53 15.47 -9.35
N HIS A 776 30.42 15.43 -8.60
CA HIS A 776 29.35 16.44 -8.65
C HIS A 776 29.45 17.47 -7.53
N ASP A 777 30.06 17.10 -6.40
CA ASP A 777 30.29 17.97 -5.25
C ASP A 777 31.67 17.69 -4.64
N LEU A 778 32.67 18.46 -5.09
CA LEU A 778 34.05 18.36 -4.60
C LEU A 778 34.19 18.67 -3.10
N SER A 779 33.21 19.36 -2.48
CA SER A 779 33.24 19.63 -1.04
C SER A 779 33.09 18.35 -0.20
N LYS A 780 32.56 17.28 -0.80
CA LYS A 780 32.42 15.95 -0.19
C LYS A 780 33.65 15.06 -0.40
N SER A 781 34.75 15.60 -0.92
CA SER A 781 35.99 14.83 -1.07
C SER A 781 36.43 14.26 0.29
N PRO A 782 36.74 12.95 0.38
CA PRO A 782 37.17 12.34 1.63
C PRO A 782 38.52 12.89 2.08
N ASP A 783 38.72 13.00 3.40
CA ASP A 783 40.01 13.39 3.97
C ASP A 783 41.02 12.23 3.92
N MET A 784 41.87 12.25 2.90
CA MET A 784 42.93 11.26 2.68
C MET A 784 44.19 11.50 3.53
N GLN A 785 44.29 12.62 4.25
CA GLN A 785 45.47 12.92 5.08
C GLN A 785 45.47 12.13 6.39
N GLY A 786 44.30 11.95 7.00
CA GLY A 786 44.14 11.16 8.23
C GLY A 786 44.05 9.66 7.99
N SER A 787 44.21 8.89 9.06
CA SER A 787 44.07 7.43 9.00
C SER A 787 42.59 7.03 8.85
N HIS A 788 42.28 6.35 7.74
CA HIS A 788 40.94 5.80 7.52
C HIS A 788 40.59 4.69 8.53
N GLN A 789 39.30 4.50 8.74
CA GLN A 789 38.76 3.53 9.69
C GLN A 789 37.73 2.63 9.00
N LEU A 790 37.82 1.32 9.23
CA LEU A 790 36.85 0.34 8.76
C LEU A 790 35.85 0.05 9.87
N LEU A 791 34.58 0.32 9.61
CA LEU A 791 33.46 -0.08 10.47
C LEU A 791 32.85 -1.38 9.92
N VAL A 792 32.84 -2.41 10.77
CA VAL A 792 32.16 -3.68 10.50
C VAL A 792 31.01 -3.84 11.49
N VAL A 793 29.79 -3.94 10.97
CA VAL A 793 28.57 -4.17 11.74
C VAL A 793 28.11 -5.60 11.52
N SER A 794 28.01 -6.35 12.61
CA SER A 794 27.43 -7.70 12.63
C SER A 794 26.10 -7.69 13.38
N GLU A 795 25.34 -8.79 13.31
CA GLU A 795 24.09 -8.93 14.08
C GLU A 795 24.28 -8.71 15.59
N GLU A 796 25.49 -8.94 16.13
CA GLU A 796 25.73 -8.92 17.58
C GLU A 796 26.64 -7.79 18.07
N GLN A 797 27.55 -7.31 17.21
CA GLN A 797 28.59 -6.34 17.58
C GLN A 797 28.89 -5.36 16.43
N LEU A 798 29.20 -4.12 16.80
CA LEU A 798 29.80 -3.12 15.91
C LEU A 798 31.28 -3.01 16.25
N LYS A 799 32.17 -3.00 15.26
CA LYS A 799 33.62 -2.89 15.46
C LYS A 799 34.25 -1.89 14.49
N VAL A 800 35.11 -1.02 15.01
CA VAL A 800 35.93 -0.11 14.22
C VAL A 800 37.37 -0.59 14.23
N PHE A 801 37.98 -0.66 13.05
CA PHE A 801 39.38 -1.02 12.83
C PHE A 801 40.12 0.14 12.17
N THR A 802 41.40 0.32 12.48
CA THR A 802 42.25 1.31 11.80
C THR A 802 42.84 0.70 10.53
N LEU A 803 42.68 1.35 9.38
CA LEU A 803 43.28 0.94 8.11
C LEU A 803 44.70 1.52 7.93
N PRO A 804 45.60 0.85 7.18
CA PRO A 804 45.46 -0.43 6.48
C PRO A 804 45.73 -1.67 7.35
N LYS A 805 46.20 -1.47 8.60
CA LYS A 805 46.63 -2.57 9.50
C LYS A 805 45.48 -3.46 9.98
N VAL A 806 44.25 -2.95 9.95
CA VAL A 806 43.04 -3.60 10.49
C VAL A 806 43.19 -3.89 11.99
N SER A 807 43.84 -2.98 12.72
CA SER A 807 43.94 -3.07 14.19
C SER A 807 42.62 -2.63 14.83
N SER A 808 42.04 -3.46 15.70
CA SER A 808 40.79 -3.14 16.42
C SER A 808 40.97 -1.87 17.27
N LYS A 809 40.09 -0.89 17.10
CA LYS A 809 40.09 0.40 17.81
C LYS A 809 38.92 0.52 18.78
N LEU A 810 37.68 0.33 18.30
CA LEU A 810 36.46 0.43 19.09
C LEU A 810 35.56 -0.79 18.89
N LYS A 811 34.77 -1.12 19.89
CA LYS A 811 33.72 -2.15 19.78
C LYS A 811 32.53 -1.84 20.67
N LEU A 812 31.33 -2.10 20.16
CA LEU A 812 30.08 -2.09 20.91
C LEU A 812 29.46 -3.49 20.82
N LYS A 813 29.26 -4.15 21.96
CA LYS A 813 28.64 -5.48 22.02
C LYS A 813 27.13 -5.36 22.27
N LEU A 814 26.39 -4.99 21.23
CA LEU A 814 24.97 -4.66 21.34
C LEU A 814 24.14 -5.79 21.97
N THR A 815 24.31 -7.04 21.52
CA THR A 815 23.55 -8.18 22.07
C THR A 815 23.91 -8.50 23.52
N ALA A 816 25.16 -8.29 23.93
CA ALA A 816 25.56 -8.53 25.32
C ALA A 816 25.03 -7.46 26.28
N LEU A 817 24.85 -6.22 25.78
CA LEU A 817 24.39 -5.09 26.58
C LEU A 817 22.86 -5.02 26.62
N GLU A 818 22.20 -5.15 25.47
CA GLU A 818 20.77 -4.87 25.29
C GLU A 818 19.93 -6.11 24.95
N GLY A 819 20.55 -7.28 24.76
CA GLY A 819 19.84 -8.51 24.37
C GLY A 819 19.23 -8.49 22.96
N CYS A 820 19.43 -7.42 22.18
CA CYS A 820 18.92 -7.27 20.82
C CYS A 820 19.98 -7.58 19.76
N ARG A 821 19.54 -7.88 18.53
CA ARG A 821 20.38 -8.17 17.37
C ARG A 821 20.07 -7.19 16.24
N VAL A 822 21.10 -6.75 15.53
CA VAL A 822 20.98 -5.85 14.38
C VAL A 822 20.34 -6.58 13.20
N ARG A 823 19.33 -5.98 12.58
CA ARG A 823 18.69 -6.46 11.34
C ARG A 823 19.10 -5.65 10.14
N LYS A 824 19.04 -4.33 10.24
CA LYS A 824 19.45 -3.39 9.20
C LYS A 824 20.22 -2.24 9.84
N VAL A 825 21.19 -1.71 9.11
CA VAL A 825 21.97 -0.55 9.50
C VAL A 825 22.18 0.32 8.27
N THR A 826 22.05 1.63 8.45
CA THR A 826 22.28 2.61 7.40
C THR A 826 22.90 3.86 8.02
N VAL A 827 23.77 4.53 7.28
CA VAL A 827 24.30 5.84 7.68
C VAL A 827 23.23 6.88 7.41
N ALA A 828 22.90 7.67 8.41
CA ALA A 828 21.99 8.79 8.30
C ALA A 828 22.68 10.09 8.73
N ASN A 829 22.46 11.14 7.97
CA ASN A 829 22.88 12.50 8.30
C ASN A 829 21.76 13.19 9.10
N PHE A 830 22.07 13.58 10.33
CA PHE A 830 21.18 14.29 11.24
C PHE A 830 21.57 15.76 11.30
N GLY A 831 20.74 16.62 10.70
CA GLY A 831 20.90 18.08 10.79
C GLY A 831 20.36 18.62 12.10
N SER A 832 21.02 19.65 12.66
CA SER A 832 20.55 20.34 13.85
C SER A 832 19.36 21.25 13.54
N CYS A 833 18.36 21.29 14.43
CA CYS A 833 17.27 22.27 14.38
C CYS A 833 17.63 23.62 15.02
N LYS A 834 18.75 23.70 15.75
CA LYS A 834 19.22 24.93 16.42
C LYS A 834 20.20 25.72 15.55
N THR A 835 20.83 25.06 14.59
CA THR A 835 21.92 25.62 13.79
C THR A 835 21.85 25.02 12.41
N ASP A 836 21.50 25.83 11.42
CA ASP A 836 21.18 25.32 10.08
C ASP A 836 22.37 24.68 9.37
N GLU A 837 23.58 25.15 9.68
CA GLU A 837 24.84 24.73 9.07
C GLU A 837 25.47 23.47 9.72
N TYR A 838 24.89 22.95 10.80
CA TYR A 838 25.45 21.82 11.53
C TYR A 838 24.72 20.51 11.23
N SER A 839 25.49 19.46 10.90
CA SER A 839 24.97 18.10 10.78
C SER A 839 26.03 17.07 11.19
N GLU A 840 25.58 15.94 11.70
CA GLU A 840 26.42 14.80 12.07
C GLU A 840 25.97 13.55 11.31
N ASN A 841 26.90 12.63 11.04
CA ASN A 841 26.58 11.33 10.44
C ASN A 841 26.61 10.26 11.52
N ASP A 842 25.48 9.58 11.71
CA ASP A 842 25.33 8.51 12.69
C ASP A 842 24.69 7.27 12.05
N LEU A 843 24.67 6.16 12.80
CA LEU A 843 24.06 4.92 12.35
C LEU A 843 22.61 4.84 12.81
N ALA A 844 21.68 4.72 11.87
CA ALA A 844 20.32 4.25 12.13
C ALA A 844 20.31 2.72 12.11
N VAL A 845 19.90 2.10 13.21
CA VAL A 845 19.96 0.66 13.44
C VAL A 845 18.58 0.12 13.76
N LEU A 846 18.06 -0.78 12.93
CA LEU A 846 16.86 -1.55 13.22
C LEU A 846 17.24 -2.86 13.90
N THR A 847 16.59 -3.17 15.02
CA THR A 847 16.82 -4.41 15.77
C THR A 847 15.81 -5.51 15.43
N ASN A 848 16.08 -6.75 15.83
CA ASN A 848 15.16 -7.87 15.72
C ASN A 848 13.93 -7.77 16.64
N LEU A 849 13.93 -6.83 17.59
CA LEU A 849 12.79 -6.55 18.46
C LEU A 849 11.85 -5.49 17.88
N GLY A 850 12.23 -4.90 16.73
CA GLY A 850 11.48 -3.80 16.09
C GLY A 850 11.82 -2.41 16.63
N ASP A 851 12.77 -2.32 17.58
CA ASP A 851 13.30 -1.03 18.03
C ASP A 851 14.24 -0.43 16.99
N VAL A 852 14.18 0.89 16.84
CA VAL A 852 15.10 1.71 16.06
C VAL A 852 16.04 2.45 17.00
N GLN A 853 17.35 2.28 16.79
CA GLN A 853 18.41 2.86 17.61
C GLN A 853 19.28 3.80 16.78
N ILE A 854 19.77 4.87 17.41
CA ILE A 854 20.77 5.76 16.85
C ILE A 854 22.09 5.51 17.57
N ILE A 855 23.13 5.16 16.82
CA ILE A 855 24.48 4.89 17.37
C ILE A 855 25.46 5.86 16.75
N SER A 856 26.21 6.58 17.58
CA SER A 856 27.07 7.66 17.10
C SER A 856 28.33 7.19 16.40
N LEU A 857 28.77 7.95 15.39
CA LEU A 857 30.07 7.77 14.75
C LEU A 857 31.09 8.83 15.21
N PRO A 858 32.39 8.49 15.27
CA PRO A 858 32.97 7.14 15.18
C PRO A 858 32.90 6.37 16.51
N PHE A 859 32.41 6.98 17.59
CA PHE A 859 32.60 6.48 18.97
C PHE A 859 31.79 5.24 19.33
N LEU A 860 30.81 4.85 18.50
CA LEU A 860 29.90 3.72 18.73
C LEU A 860 29.16 3.80 20.08
N LYS A 861 28.65 5.00 20.42
CA LYS A 861 27.83 5.18 21.63
C LYS A 861 26.36 5.14 21.23
N LEU A 862 25.58 4.31 21.92
CA LEU A 862 24.12 4.33 21.79
C LEU A 862 23.61 5.69 22.27
N GLN A 863 22.96 6.44 21.37
CA GLN A 863 22.40 7.76 21.67
C GLN A 863 20.97 7.60 22.19
N ILE A 864 20.10 7.03 21.36
CA ILE A 864 18.66 6.92 21.64
C ILE A 864 18.12 5.59 21.11
N ARG A 865 17.09 5.06 21.77
CA ARG A 865 16.29 3.90 21.36
C ARG A 865 14.81 4.28 21.31
N TYR A 866 14.15 3.95 20.21
CA TYR A 866 12.72 4.12 20.04
C TYR A 866 12.04 2.77 19.73
N PRO A 867 10.98 2.39 20.44
CA PRO A 867 10.09 1.34 19.96
C PRO A 867 9.39 1.85 18.69
N CYS A 868 9.35 1.02 17.64
CA CYS A 868 8.76 1.42 16.37
C CYS A 868 7.87 0.30 15.81
N ILE A 869 8.47 -0.86 15.53
CA ILE A 869 7.77 -2.01 14.95
C ILE A 869 7.53 -3.04 16.06
N ARG A 870 6.40 -3.76 16.02
CA ARG A 870 6.14 -4.85 16.96
C ARG A 870 7.11 -6.01 16.70
N LYS A 871 7.67 -6.61 17.75
CA LYS A 871 8.61 -7.75 17.62
C LYS A 871 8.02 -8.96 16.90
N GLU A 872 6.69 -9.12 16.95
CA GLU A 872 5.96 -10.18 16.26
C GLU A 872 5.82 -9.93 14.75
N ASP A 873 5.93 -8.67 14.33
CA ASP A 873 5.79 -8.24 12.94
C ASP A 873 7.12 -8.39 12.19
N VAL A 874 7.45 -9.64 11.88
CA VAL A 874 8.67 -9.99 11.16
C VAL A 874 8.65 -9.44 9.72
N SER A 875 7.46 -9.25 9.12
CA SER A 875 7.31 -8.69 7.78
C SER A 875 7.60 -7.19 7.75
N GLY A 876 7.07 -6.43 8.71
CA GLY A 876 7.40 -5.01 8.91
C GLY A 876 8.90 -4.80 9.17
N ILE A 877 9.51 -5.61 10.04
CA ILE A 877 10.96 -5.54 10.32
C ILE A 877 11.78 -5.85 9.05
N ALA A 878 11.37 -6.83 8.24
CA ALA A 878 12.10 -7.21 7.04
C ALA A 878 11.95 -6.17 5.91
N SER A 879 10.80 -5.52 5.78
CA SER A 879 10.51 -4.50 4.76
C SER A 879 11.10 -3.12 5.07
N CYS A 880 11.40 -2.84 6.35
CA CYS A 880 11.88 -1.54 6.80
C CYS A 880 13.10 -1.01 6.01
N VAL A 881 13.04 0.22 5.51
CA VAL A 881 14.13 0.88 4.78
C VAL A 881 14.39 2.26 5.37
N PHE A 882 15.67 2.60 5.58
CA PHE A 882 16.09 3.92 6.06
C PHE A 882 16.45 4.83 4.89
N THR A 883 16.28 6.13 5.11
CA THR A 883 16.71 7.20 4.20
C THR A 883 18.07 7.76 4.62
N LYS A 884 18.72 8.53 3.73
CA LYS A 884 20.02 9.18 4.02
C LYS A 884 19.92 10.27 5.09
N TYR A 885 18.72 10.79 5.39
CA TYR A 885 18.51 11.96 6.26
C TYR A 885 17.66 11.69 7.51
N GLY A 886 17.60 10.43 7.95
CA GLY A 886 17.02 10.08 9.26
C GLY A 886 15.51 9.86 9.26
N GLN A 887 14.90 9.59 8.11
CA GLN A 887 13.56 9.01 7.98
C GLN A 887 13.63 7.51 7.65
N GLY A 888 12.50 6.81 7.71
CA GLY A 888 12.37 5.47 7.18
C GLY A 888 10.93 5.07 6.88
N PHE A 889 10.78 3.93 6.20
CA PHE A 889 9.50 3.36 5.79
C PHE A 889 9.45 1.90 6.19
N TYR A 890 8.32 1.38 6.63
CA TYR A 890 8.12 -0.06 6.78
C TYR A 890 6.67 -0.44 6.44
N LEU A 891 6.44 -1.66 5.96
CA LEU A 891 5.11 -2.13 5.62
C LEU A 891 4.33 -2.48 6.89
N ILE A 892 3.24 -1.76 7.15
CA ILE A 892 2.27 -2.12 8.22
C ILE A 892 1.26 -3.15 7.72
N SER A 893 1.06 -3.21 6.39
CA SER A 893 0.28 -4.20 5.68
C SER A 893 0.95 -4.53 4.34
N PRO A 894 0.50 -5.56 3.60
CA PRO A 894 1.06 -5.84 2.28
C PRO A 894 0.98 -4.67 1.30
N SER A 895 0.01 -3.79 1.47
CA SER A 895 -0.41 -2.76 0.50
C SER A 895 -0.06 -1.33 0.91
N GLU A 896 0.43 -1.10 2.14
CA GLU A 896 0.74 0.23 2.64
C GLU A 896 2.02 0.29 3.51
N PHE A 897 2.82 1.33 3.30
CA PHE A 897 3.96 1.71 4.14
C PHE A 897 3.52 2.71 5.21
N GLU A 898 4.16 2.66 6.38
CA GLU A 898 4.16 3.76 7.32
C GLU A 898 5.52 4.47 7.28
N ARG A 899 5.50 5.80 7.13
CA ARG A 899 6.68 6.66 7.20
C ARG A 899 6.92 7.09 8.64
N PHE A 900 8.15 6.93 9.11
CA PHE A 900 8.60 7.46 10.40
C PHE A 900 9.80 8.40 10.24
N SER A 901 9.95 9.33 11.17
CA SER A 901 11.10 10.23 11.27
C SER A 901 11.83 10.12 12.61
N LEU A 902 13.15 10.06 12.52
CA LEU A 902 14.11 10.13 13.62
C LEU A 902 14.81 11.49 13.69
N SER A 903 14.73 12.29 12.61
CA SER A 903 15.40 13.57 12.45
C SER A 903 14.47 14.72 12.78
N THR A 904 14.97 15.74 13.49
CA THR A 904 14.19 16.93 13.82
C THR A 904 13.99 17.88 12.64
N LYS A 905 14.76 17.72 11.55
CA LYS A 905 14.60 18.53 10.32
C LYS A 905 13.48 18.02 9.41
N TRP A 906 13.06 16.77 9.57
CA TRP A 906 12.13 16.12 8.64
C TRP A 906 10.87 15.68 9.35
N LEU A 907 9.76 16.34 9.05
CA LEU A 907 8.42 15.95 9.49
C LEU A 907 7.47 16.12 8.30
N VAL A 908 7.14 15.01 7.65
CA VAL A 908 6.26 14.99 6.47
C VAL A 908 4.92 14.42 6.91
N GLU A 909 3.97 15.30 7.20
CA GLU A 909 2.63 14.95 7.66
C GLU A 909 1.58 15.75 6.87
N PRO A 910 0.37 15.21 6.69
CA PRO A 910 -0.71 15.93 6.03
C PRO A 910 -1.12 17.14 6.87
N ARG A 911 -1.09 18.32 6.26
CA ARG A 911 -1.62 19.56 6.86
C ARG A 911 -2.52 20.23 5.85
N CYS A 912 -3.83 20.18 6.10
CA CYS A 912 -4.83 20.64 5.14
C CYS A 912 -5.99 21.34 5.83
N VAL A 913 -6.76 22.09 5.03
CA VAL A 913 -7.96 22.81 5.46
C VAL A 913 -9.12 22.39 4.56
N VAL A 914 -10.25 22.05 5.17
CA VAL A 914 -11.52 21.84 4.48
C VAL A 914 -12.48 22.91 4.97
N ASP A 915 -12.71 23.90 4.13
CA ASP A 915 -13.72 24.93 4.35
C ASP A 915 -15.04 24.54 3.70
N MET A 916 -16.13 25.10 4.22
CA MET A 916 -17.41 25.09 3.53
C MET A 916 -17.27 25.96 2.27
N PRO A 917 -17.57 25.45 1.06
CA PRO A 917 -17.63 26.27 -0.14
C PRO A 917 -18.49 27.51 0.09
N GLU A 918 -17.95 28.71 -0.16
CA GLU A 918 -18.73 29.94 -0.09
C GLU A 918 -19.88 29.86 -1.10
N VAL A 919 -21.11 29.68 -0.60
CA VAL A 919 -22.29 29.89 -1.42
C VAL A 919 -22.31 31.39 -1.74
N THR A 920 -21.96 31.74 -2.98
CA THR A 920 -22.09 33.10 -3.51
C THR A 920 -23.57 33.48 -3.49
N SER A 921 -24.02 34.00 -2.35
CA SER A 921 -25.28 34.70 -2.26
C SER A 921 -25.12 35.97 -3.08
N ASN A 922 -25.69 35.96 -4.29
CA ASN A 922 -25.94 37.16 -5.08
C ASN A 922 -26.84 38.10 -4.26
N ASN A 923 -26.23 38.89 -3.38
CA ASN A 923 -26.88 40.02 -2.75
C ASN A 923 -27.05 41.10 -3.84
N HIS A 924 -28.22 41.09 -4.48
CA HIS A 924 -28.78 42.28 -5.10
C HIS A 924 -29.00 43.34 -4.00
N VAL A 925 -27.95 44.07 -3.64
CA VAL A 925 -28.10 45.32 -2.91
C VAL A 925 -28.55 46.37 -3.92
N HIS A 926 -29.84 46.68 -3.88
CA HIS A 926 -30.41 47.88 -4.47
C HIS A 926 -29.60 49.11 -4.02
N ASN A 927 -28.86 49.71 -4.94
CA ASN A 927 -28.34 51.07 -4.79
C ASN A 927 -29.52 52.06 -4.70
N LYS A 928 -29.90 52.42 -3.48
CA LYS A 928 -30.70 53.62 -3.16
C LYS A 928 -29.95 54.45 -2.12
N SER A 929 -28.98 55.23 -2.57
CA SER A 929 -28.44 56.39 -1.84
C SER A 929 -27.54 57.21 -2.76
N GLY A 930 -28.16 57.94 -3.68
CA GLY A 930 -27.47 58.80 -4.62
C GLY A 930 -28.32 59.99 -5.02
N MET A 931 -28.86 60.73 -4.04
CA MET A 931 -29.39 62.09 -4.22
C MET A 931 -29.64 62.70 -2.84
N GLU A 932 -29.35 64.00 -2.73
CA GLU A 932 -29.52 64.87 -1.55
C GLU A 932 -28.39 64.85 -0.51
N ASN A 933 -27.35 65.66 -0.77
CA ASN A 933 -26.94 66.73 0.15
C ASN A 933 -25.84 67.59 -0.49
N ALA A 934 -26.27 68.49 -1.37
CA ALA A 934 -25.50 69.66 -1.78
C ALA A 934 -26.42 70.88 -1.74
N ALA A 935 -26.77 71.33 -0.53
CA ALA A 935 -27.39 72.63 -0.33
C ALA A 935 -27.10 73.22 1.06
N ARG A 936 -26.24 74.25 1.04
CA ARG A 936 -26.13 75.41 1.98
C ARG A 936 -25.16 75.20 3.17
N LYS A 937 -24.02 75.91 3.30
CA LYS A 937 -23.79 77.38 3.36
C LYS A 937 -24.78 78.12 4.27
N SER A 938 -24.50 78.07 5.58
CA SER A 938 -24.47 79.20 6.53
C SER A 938 -24.28 78.65 7.94
#